data_AF-Q6MAQ9-F1
#
_entry.id   AF-Q6MAQ9-F1
#
_cell.length_a   1.000
_cell.length_b   1.000
_cell.length_c   1.000
_cell.angle_alpha   90.00
_cell.angle_beta   90.00
_cell.angle_gamma   90.00
#
_symmetry.space_group_name_H-M   'P 1'
#
loop_
_entity.id
_entity.type
_entity.pdbx_description
1 polymer ?
#
loop_
_entity_poly.entity_id
_entity_poly.type
_entity_poly.pdbx_seq_one_letter_code
_entity_poly.pdbx_strand_id
1 'polypeptide(L)'
;MIQLIRVVILNIQNIRSNSSNLIVNTDTHSYIRSNDRLKFSERIVLLCKTIFQSFLNLFFNYLKKEQLQSQWREVFWGQKEFVISNLAPTQSESGIFLSSPSQISGFALPFITANRNQETIDYPKNESNLVINSLDTSIDSNTSNSHFPKTVDPLIIPPSQLAPSPQGVKLSFQGGTSLIIPYSQLALLKKKSPYFNSLWSGHFQETLQVPLAITEKKFTNLLQCLMDANFKLSVEDIPCSIALADYYQLTEVVENLEKQLIKIYQSEDALFNSNEESLIELKELLNFARLYQLNNLINYLEFTVVSGLLNNTSHVNEFEKILNHFSNEIEGLNLSGKDFFTEAHFLALKNCKNLKVLCLKIFYTPIDTGLAHLTSLTALQHLDLSECYLLKDTGLAHLSSLTALQYLDLSDSGNFTDAGLAHLTPLVSLQHLDLSKSENLTGDGLAHLTPLVALRHLGLSDCRNLTDAGLAHLTPLVALRHLDLSECKNLTDDGLVHLSSLVALQYLSLKLCENLTDAGLAHLTPLTTLEHLDLGLDLGCCHNLTDDGLAHLSSLTALKHLDLSWRENLTDAGLAHLTPLTALRHLDLSWCENLTDEGLAYLTPLVALQYLSLKGSDITDEGLEHLAHLSALRHLSLNDCRRINGYGLAHLTSLVNLEHLDLSGCYHLPSFQLIYLSSLVNLQHLNLSECFGLCHDGLEDLTPLMNLQYLDLSGCINLTDQGLAYLTSLVGLDLQHLDLSGCKKITDTGLAHLTSLVTLQHLNLSECVNLTDTGLAHLVSLVNLQYLELRECKNITDAGLAHYIQNQQIILR
;
A
#
# COMPACT_ATOMS: atom_id res chain seq x y z
N MET A 1 -21.17 6.37 55.93
CA MET A 1 -21.89 5.49 54.99
C MET A 1 -22.97 4.63 55.68
N ILE A 2 -22.63 3.70 56.58
CA ILE A 2 -23.60 2.77 57.22
C ILE A 2 -24.77 3.46 57.95
N GLN A 3 -24.54 4.60 58.61
CA GLN A 3 -25.62 5.40 59.22
C GLN A 3 -26.61 5.96 58.16
N LEU A 4 -26.12 6.36 56.98
CA LEU A 4 -26.97 6.83 55.88
C LEU A 4 -27.85 5.70 55.34
N ILE A 5 -27.28 4.50 55.21
CA ILE A 5 -28.00 3.29 54.78
C ILE A 5 -29.10 2.92 55.80
N ARG A 6 -28.86 3.07 57.11
CA ARG A 6 -29.90 2.89 58.14
C ARG A 6 -31.06 3.88 58.00
N VAL A 7 -30.77 5.16 57.73
CA VAL A 7 -31.80 6.19 57.51
C VAL A 7 -32.63 5.90 56.25
N VAL A 8 -32.00 5.44 55.16
CA VAL A 8 -32.69 5.06 53.92
C VAL A 8 -33.58 3.82 54.13
N ILE A 9 -33.12 2.80 54.85
CA ILE A 9 -33.93 1.61 55.17
C ILE A 9 -35.14 1.96 56.05
N LEU A 10 -34.98 2.85 57.04
CA LEU A 10 -36.09 3.36 57.85
C LEU A 10 -37.14 4.11 57.02
N ASN A 11 -36.71 4.95 56.06
CA ASN A 11 -37.64 5.63 55.16
C ASN A 11 -38.37 4.68 54.20
N ILE A 12 -37.72 3.60 53.73
CA ILE A 12 -38.36 2.58 52.89
C ILE A 12 -39.43 1.79 53.69
N GLN A 13 -39.21 1.54 54.99
CA GLN A 13 -40.21 0.90 55.84
C GLN A 13 -41.42 1.80 56.13
N ASN A 14 -41.22 3.12 56.29
CA ASN A 14 -42.30 4.09 56.50
C ASN A 14 -43.24 4.30 55.28
N ILE A 15 -42.85 3.87 54.08
CA ILE A 15 -43.72 3.97 52.88
C ILE A 15 -44.71 2.78 52.80
N ARG A 16 -44.49 1.70 53.56
CA ARG A 16 -45.42 0.55 53.61
C ARG A 16 -46.66 0.77 54.47
N SER A 17 -46.73 1.83 55.28
CA SER A 17 -47.76 2.03 56.31
C SER A 17 -48.87 3.03 55.97
N ASN A 18 -48.77 3.80 54.87
CA ASN A 18 -49.82 4.73 54.45
C ASN A 18 -50.56 4.24 53.19
N SER A 19 -51.32 3.16 53.36
CA SER A 19 -52.52 2.94 52.54
C SER A 19 -53.69 3.77 53.09
N SER A 20 -54.68 4.05 52.23
CA SER A 20 -55.93 4.77 52.53
C SER A 20 -55.82 6.20 53.10
N ASN A 21 -56.11 7.19 52.24
CA ASN A 21 -57.40 7.90 52.32
C ASN A 21 -57.69 8.67 51.03
N LEU A 22 -58.86 8.43 50.43
CA LEU A 22 -59.44 9.30 49.41
C LEU A 22 -60.13 10.49 50.09
N ILE A 23 -60.00 11.68 49.53
CA ILE A 23 -61.11 12.65 49.47
C ILE A 23 -61.19 13.17 48.03
N VAL A 24 -62.41 13.23 47.51
CA VAL A 24 -62.77 13.60 46.13
C VAL A 24 -63.47 14.95 46.14
N ASN A 25 -63.21 15.80 45.13
CA ASN A 25 -64.16 16.66 44.42
C ASN A 25 -63.42 17.72 43.58
N THR A 26 -63.93 18.24 42.45
CA THR A 26 -64.83 17.77 41.38
C THR A 26 -64.77 18.87 40.32
N ASP A 27 -64.50 18.54 39.05
CA ASP A 27 -65.40 18.85 37.92
C ASP A 27 -64.78 18.57 36.53
N THR A 28 -65.66 18.14 35.62
CA THR A 28 -65.48 17.90 34.17
C THR A 28 -64.50 16.81 33.69
N HIS A 29 -65.09 15.63 33.45
CA HIS A 29 -64.64 14.55 32.55
C HIS A 29 -64.47 15.05 31.09
N SER A 30 -63.82 14.36 30.14
CA SER A 30 -63.59 12.90 30.01
C SER A 30 -62.27 12.48 29.32
N TYR A 31 -61.78 11.32 29.77
CA TYR A 31 -60.53 10.64 29.43
C TYR A 31 -60.44 10.04 28.01
N ILE A 32 -59.19 9.84 27.51
CA ILE A 32 -58.64 8.48 27.26
C ILE A 32 -57.10 8.46 27.46
N ARG A 33 -56.65 7.35 28.06
CA ARG A 33 -55.30 6.89 28.50
C ARG A 33 -54.04 7.40 27.78
N SER A 34 -53.04 7.78 28.59
CA SER A 34 -51.61 7.43 28.36
C SER A 34 -50.72 7.49 29.63
N ASN A 35 -51.11 6.85 30.74
CA ASN A 35 -50.22 6.72 31.93
C ASN A 35 -49.96 5.27 32.42
N ASP A 36 -50.32 4.29 31.59
CA ASP A 36 -49.91 2.88 31.70
C ASP A 36 -48.95 2.49 30.56
N ARG A 37 -47.79 3.18 30.46
CA ARG A 37 -46.62 2.72 29.68
C ARG A 37 -45.29 3.12 30.31
N LEU A 38 -45.18 2.95 31.63
CA LEU A 38 -43.89 2.66 32.28
C LEU A 38 -44.11 1.52 33.26
N LYS A 39 -43.59 0.34 32.94
CA LYS A 39 -43.44 -0.83 33.82
C LYS A 39 -42.73 -0.38 35.11
N PHE A 40 -42.84 -1.18 36.17
CA PHE A 40 -42.16 -0.89 37.45
C PHE A 40 -40.65 -0.65 37.27
N SER A 41 -40.01 -1.41 36.37
CA SER A 41 -38.62 -1.19 35.94
C SER A 41 -38.38 0.20 35.34
N GLU A 42 -39.27 0.68 34.47
CA GLU A 42 -39.13 1.96 33.76
C GLU A 42 -39.41 3.15 34.70
N ARG A 43 -40.31 2.99 35.68
CA ARG A 43 -40.48 3.96 36.78
C ARG A 43 -39.25 4.01 37.70
N ILE A 44 -38.61 2.88 37.98
CA ILE A 44 -37.33 2.84 38.68
C ILE A 44 -36.22 3.46 37.84
N VAL A 45 -36.13 3.19 36.54
CA VAL A 45 -35.12 3.83 35.66
C VAL A 45 -35.32 5.34 35.59
N LEU A 46 -36.56 5.84 35.53
CA LEU A 46 -36.83 7.28 35.55
C LEU A 46 -36.50 7.91 36.92
N LEU A 47 -36.81 7.21 38.02
CA LEU A 47 -36.44 7.65 39.37
C LEU A 47 -34.91 7.64 39.57
N CYS A 48 -34.22 6.59 39.12
CA CYS A 48 -32.76 6.50 39.12
C CYS A 48 -32.13 7.57 38.24
N LYS A 49 -32.63 7.83 37.02
CA LYS A 49 -32.20 8.96 36.19
C LYS A 49 -32.42 10.29 36.90
N THR A 50 -33.57 10.50 37.54
CA THR A 50 -33.85 11.77 38.24
C THR A 50 -32.97 11.97 39.46
N ILE A 51 -32.71 10.91 40.24
CA ILE A 51 -31.77 10.92 41.37
C ILE A 51 -30.34 11.16 40.86
N PHE A 52 -29.90 10.45 39.82
CA PHE A 52 -28.56 10.57 39.24
C PHE A 52 -28.33 11.95 38.60
N GLN A 53 -29.33 12.51 37.91
CA GLN A 53 -29.27 13.85 37.34
C GLN A 53 -29.28 14.94 38.43
N SER A 54 -30.06 14.75 39.50
CA SER A 54 -30.03 15.65 40.67
C SER A 54 -28.68 15.59 41.39
N PHE A 55 -28.08 14.40 41.46
CA PHE A 55 -26.73 14.20 42.00
C PHE A 55 -25.69 14.91 41.12
N LEU A 56 -25.70 14.67 39.81
CA LEU A 56 -24.80 15.31 38.84
C LEU A 56 -24.94 16.84 38.82
N ASN A 57 -26.16 17.39 38.88
CA ASN A 57 -26.36 18.84 38.87
C ASN A 57 -25.91 19.52 40.18
N LEU A 58 -25.96 18.83 41.33
CA LEU A 58 -25.31 19.29 42.56
C LEU A 58 -23.78 19.12 42.51
N PHE A 59 -23.28 18.10 41.80
CA PHE A 59 -21.86 17.76 41.69
C PHE A 59 -21.09 18.68 40.73
N PHE A 60 -21.69 19.06 39.60
CA PHE A 60 -21.04 19.91 38.58
C PHE A 60 -21.04 21.42 38.92
N ASN A 61 -21.94 21.89 39.77
CA ASN A 61 -22.01 23.31 40.14
C ASN A 61 -20.87 23.80 41.06
N TYR A 62 -19.86 22.96 41.36
CA TYR A 62 -18.79 23.30 42.32
C TYR A 62 -17.34 23.04 41.88
N LEU A 63 -17.08 22.58 40.65
CA LEU A 63 -15.72 22.16 40.22
C LEU A 63 -15.31 22.65 38.82
N LYS A 64 -14.03 23.03 38.69
CA LYS A 64 -13.41 23.44 37.41
C LYS A 64 -13.05 22.22 36.55
N LYS A 65 -13.21 22.38 35.23
CA LYS A 65 -13.18 21.32 34.21
C LYS A 65 -11.90 20.47 34.19
N GLU A 66 -10.75 21.04 34.54
CA GLU A 66 -9.43 20.37 34.49
C GLU A 66 -9.20 19.39 35.66
N GLN A 67 -9.81 19.59 36.84
CA GLN A 67 -9.69 18.62 37.95
C GLN A 67 -10.46 17.32 37.68
N LEU A 68 -11.46 17.34 36.79
CA LEU A 68 -12.29 16.17 36.52
C LEU A 68 -11.51 15.05 35.78
N GLN A 69 -10.59 15.40 34.88
CA GLN A 69 -9.75 14.43 34.17
C GLN A 69 -8.70 13.76 35.09
N SER A 70 -8.28 14.43 36.17
CA SER A 70 -7.35 13.84 37.14
C SER A 70 -8.06 12.93 38.14
N GLN A 71 -9.20 13.35 38.72
CA GLN A 71 -9.83 12.59 39.80
C GLN A 71 -10.67 11.38 39.35
N TRP A 72 -11.17 11.35 38.11
CA TRP A 72 -11.82 10.13 37.59
C TRP A 72 -10.85 8.95 37.42
N ARG A 73 -9.54 9.20 37.32
CA ARG A 73 -8.52 8.13 37.36
C ARG A 73 -8.32 7.53 38.75
N GLU A 74 -8.60 8.27 39.83
CA GLU A 74 -8.36 7.82 41.22
C GLU A 74 -9.53 7.05 41.85
N VAL A 75 -10.77 7.27 41.40
CA VAL A 75 -11.97 6.73 42.07
C VAL A 75 -12.34 5.30 41.63
N PHE A 76 -12.02 4.91 40.38
CA PHE A 76 -12.23 3.53 39.91
C PHE A 76 -11.04 2.59 40.13
N TRP A 77 -9.84 3.15 40.38
CA TRP A 77 -8.61 2.40 40.61
C TRP A 77 -7.94 2.91 41.90
N GLY A 78 -8.19 2.19 42.99
CA GLY A 78 -8.00 2.71 44.34
C GLY A 78 -6.55 2.92 44.77
N GLN A 79 -6.31 4.13 45.27
CA GLN A 79 -5.33 4.53 46.29
C GLN A 79 -3.83 4.24 46.07
N LYS A 80 -3.07 5.34 45.98
CA LYS A 80 -1.84 5.50 46.78
C LYS A 80 -1.95 6.77 47.62
N GLU A 81 -2.05 6.61 48.94
CA GLU A 81 -1.63 7.69 49.85
C GLU A 81 -0.10 7.68 49.94
N PHE A 82 0.50 8.87 49.95
CA PHE A 82 1.66 9.11 50.80
C PHE A 82 1.55 10.52 51.38
N VAL A 83 1.36 10.58 52.70
CA VAL A 83 1.58 11.79 53.48
C VAL A 83 3.10 11.95 53.65
N ILE A 84 3.63 13.10 53.23
CA ILE A 84 4.97 13.55 53.64
C ILE A 84 4.78 14.56 54.77
N SER A 85 5.40 14.30 55.92
CA SER A 85 5.48 15.25 57.02
C SER A 85 6.94 15.60 57.34
N ASN A 86 7.31 16.85 57.02
CA ASN A 86 8.14 17.77 57.84
C ASN A 86 9.59 17.37 58.22
N LEU A 87 10.58 18.27 58.36
CA LEU A 87 10.68 19.73 58.17
C LEU A 87 12.20 20.12 58.07
N ALA A 88 12.48 21.21 57.32
CA ALA A 88 13.56 22.23 57.32
C ALA A 88 14.70 22.25 58.40
N PRO A 89 15.72 23.17 58.39
CA PRO A 89 15.99 24.36 57.54
C PRO A 89 17.45 24.36 56.94
N THR A 90 18.07 25.39 56.31
CA THR A 90 18.14 26.86 56.50
C THR A 90 18.73 27.60 55.28
N GLN A 91 18.31 28.86 55.04
CA GLN A 91 19.09 30.02 54.50
C GLN A 91 19.74 29.92 53.09
N SER A 92 19.91 31.00 52.29
CA SER A 92 19.47 32.40 52.38
C SER A 92 19.66 33.13 51.02
N GLU A 93 18.75 34.06 50.71
CA GLU A 93 18.95 35.34 49.97
C GLU A 93 19.48 35.39 48.51
N SER A 94 18.74 36.16 47.67
CA SER A 94 19.16 37.06 46.56
C SER A 94 20.23 36.62 45.53
N GLY A 95 20.12 36.88 44.22
CA GLY A 95 19.15 37.63 43.42
C GLY A 95 19.81 38.20 42.15
N ILE A 96 19.03 38.86 41.28
CA ILE A 96 19.47 39.92 40.33
C ILE A 96 20.34 39.53 39.09
N PHE A 97 19.71 39.66 37.90
CA PHE A 97 20.21 40.24 36.62
C PHE A 97 21.22 39.52 35.68
N LEU A 98 20.95 39.69 34.36
CA LEU A 98 21.87 39.72 33.19
C LEU A 98 22.64 38.42 32.83
N SER A 99 23.18 38.21 31.63
CA SER A 99 22.88 38.64 30.24
C SER A 99 23.70 37.78 29.26
N SER A 100 23.35 37.75 27.97
CA SER A 100 24.24 37.31 26.87
C SER A 100 25.42 38.32 26.66
N PRO A 101 26.33 38.21 25.66
CA PRO A 101 26.60 37.12 24.67
C PRO A 101 28.13 36.87 24.42
N SER A 102 28.48 36.18 23.31
CA SER A 102 29.72 36.32 22.49
C SER A 102 31.09 35.95 23.10
N GLN A 103 32.17 35.57 22.40
CA GLN A 103 32.51 35.14 21.01
C GLN A 103 33.88 34.38 21.15
N ILE A 104 34.45 33.64 20.20
CA ILE A 104 35.39 34.10 19.15
C ILE A 104 35.90 32.85 18.37
N SER A 105 36.26 33.04 17.10
CA SER A 105 36.96 32.14 16.13
C SER A 105 38.20 31.38 16.66
N GLY A 106 38.76 30.34 16.01
CA GLY A 106 38.49 29.72 14.70
C GLY A 106 39.78 29.16 14.05
N PHE A 107 39.64 28.50 12.89
CA PHE A 107 40.68 28.04 11.94
C PHE A 107 41.57 26.79 12.23
N ALA A 108 41.24 25.74 11.47
CA ALA A 108 42.09 25.01 10.50
C ALA A 108 43.19 23.99 10.92
N LEU A 109 43.06 22.80 10.31
CA LEU A 109 44.03 21.71 10.15
C LEU A 109 45.18 22.09 9.18
N PRO A 110 46.31 21.34 9.15
CA PRO A 110 46.42 20.23 8.17
C PRO A 110 47.10 18.94 8.70
N PHE A 111 47.19 17.94 7.80
CA PHE A 111 47.46 16.52 8.03
C PHE A 111 48.92 16.07 7.74
N ILE A 112 49.31 14.88 8.25
CA ILE A 112 50.37 13.94 7.79
C ILE A 112 51.86 14.35 7.95
N THR A 113 52.61 13.59 8.77
CA THR A 113 53.75 12.74 8.33
C THR A 113 54.22 11.81 9.47
N ALA A 114 54.98 10.76 9.13
CA ALA A 114 55.21 9.57 9.98
C ALA A 114 56.70 9.32 10.35
N ASN A 115 56.97 8.16 10.99
CA ASN A 115 58.27 7.50 11.26
C ASN A 115 59.11 8.03 12.45
N ARG A 116 59.87 7.21 13.21
CA ARG A 116 60.10 5.74 13.23
C ARG A 116 60.84 5.30 14.51
N ASN A 117 60.66 4.02 14.90
CA ASN A 117 61.67 3.10 15.51
C ASN A 117 62.26 3.41 16.91
N GLN A 118 62.81 2.46 17.70
CA GLN A 118 63.10 1.02 17.49
C GLN A 118 63.16 0.23 18.83
N GLU A 119 62.93 -1.10 18.72
CA GLU A 119 63.59 -2.23 19.43
C GLU A 119 63.04 -2.74 20.79
N THR A 120 62.99 -4.05 21.11
CA THR A 120 63.01 -5.34 20.32
C THR A 120 62.63 -6.54 21.23
N ILE A 121 62.13 -7.64 20.64
CA ILE A 121 62.54 -9.06 20.84
C ILE A 121 61.45 -10.04 20.32
N ASP A 122 61.84 -10.83 19.33
CA ASP A 122 61.36 -12.13 18.80
C ASP A 122 59.89 -12.63 18.74
N TYR A 123 59.70 -13.42 17.67
CA TYR A 123 58.51 -14.04 17.05
C TYR A 123 58.75 -15.59 16.98
N PRO A 124 57.84 -16.50 16.51
CA PRO A 124 57.05 -16.34 15.27
C PRO A 124 55.66 -17.02 15.11
N LYS A 125 54.95 -16.43 14.13
CA LYS A 125 54.01 -16.97 13.12
C LYS A 125 53.54 -18.43 13.21
N ASN A 126 52.22 -18.60 13.03
CA ASN A 126 51.59 -19.76 12.38
C ASN A 126 51.24 -19.39 10.93
N GLU A 127 51.59 -20.23 9.93
CA GLU A 127 50.93 -20.23 8.62
C GLU A 127 51.24 -21.50 7.78
N SER A 128 50.29 -21.88 6.92
CA SER A 128 50.39 -22.77 5.74
C SER A 128 50.53 -24.31 5.86
N ASN A 129 49.41 -25.00 5.56
CA ASN A 129 49.16 -25.89 4.41
C ASN A 129 49.98 -27.18 4.07
N LEU A 130 49.24 -28.30 3.91
CA LEU A 130 49.20 -29.26 2.76
C LEU A 130 50.47 -30.09 2.38
N VAL A 131 50.47 -31.35 1.90
CA VAL A 131 49.53 -32.53 1.86
C VAL A 131 50.40 -33.82 2.02
N ILE A 132 49.94 -35.09 2.06
CA ILE A 132 49.55 -36.00 0.95
C ILE A 132 49.17 -37.40 1.55
N ASN A 133 48.12 -38.06 1.01
CA ASN A 133 47.76 -39.50 0.86
C ASN A 133 48.21 -40.60 1.89
N SER A 134 47.55 -41.76 2.07
CA SER A 134 46.75 -42.55 1.11
C SER A 134 45.81 -43.63 1.73
N LEU A 135 44.70 -43.91 1.00
CA LEU A 135 44.11 -45.25 0.72
C LEU A 135 43.47 -46.13 1.85
N ASP A 136 42.13 -46.20 1.77
CA ASP A 136 41.30 -47.39 1.44
C ASP A 136 40.78 -48.45 2.45
N THR A 137 39.54 -48.88 2.15
CA THR A 137 38.88 -50.19 2.39
C THR A 137 38.38 -50.65 3.79
N SER A 138 37.04 -50.59 3.92
CA SER A 138 36.11 -51.74 4.09
C SER A 138 35.98 -52.58 5.38
N ILE A 139 34.72 -52.64 5.87
CA ILE A 139 33.88 -53.85 6.11
C ILE A 139 34.18 -54.81 7.30
N ASP A 140 33.08 -55.17 7.99
CA ASP A 140 32.81 -56.30 8.89
C ASP A 140 33.70 -56.59 10.12
N SER A 141 33.04 -56.69 11.30
CA SER A 141 32.66 -58.03 11.81
C SER A 141 31.74 -57.99 13.05
N ASN A 142 30.92 -59.05 13.16
CA ASN A 142 29.96 -59.32 14.23
C ASN A 142 30.62 -59.92 15.49
N THR A 143 29.76 -60.20 16.50
CA THR A 143 29.96 -60.98 17.75
C THR A 143 30.48 -60.18 18.95
N SER A 144 29.82 -60.09 20.11
CA SER A 144 28.89 -60.96 20.87
C SER A 144 29.56 -62.04 21.75
N ASN A 145 29.10 -62.10 23.02
CA ASN A 145 29.39 -63.12 24.05
C ASN A 145 30.82 -63.12 24.65
N SER A 146 31.03 -63.42 25.95
CA SER A 146 30.10 -63.70 27.06
C SER A 146 30.82 -63.67 28.42
N HIS A 147 30.13 -63.27 29.50
CA HIS A 147 29.91 -64.18 30.65
C HIS A 147 28.85 -63.68 31.66
N PHE A 148 27.72 -64.40 31.69
CA PHE A 148 26.80 -64.51 32.84
C PHE A 148 27.44 -65.43 33.93
N PRO A 149 27.10 -65.31 35.24
CA PRO A 149 25.77 -65.65 35.81
C PRO A 149 25.10 -64.48 36.56
N LYS A 150 23.81 -64.19 36.32
CA LYS A 150 22.60 -64.76 36.97
C LYS A 150 22.29 -64.22 38.38
N THR A 151 21.23 -63.41 38.43
CA THR A 151 20.15 -63.38 39.44
C THR A 151 20.50 -63.17 40.92
N VAL A 152 20.21 -61.97 41.44
CA VAL A 152 19.16 -61.75 42.45
C VAL A 152 18.46 -60.40 42.18
N ASP A 153 17.15 -60.45 41.93
CA ASP A 153 16.16 -59.36 41.94
C ASP A 153 15.45 -59.32 43.33
N PRO A 154 14.60 -58.33 43.72
CA PRO A 154 14.09 -57.15 42.99
C PRO A 154 14.01 -55.82 43.81
N LEU A 155 13.26 -54.82 43.30
CA LEU A 155 12.72 -53.57 43.93
C LEU A 155 13.75 -52.43 44.15
N ILE A 156 13.87 -51.33 43.38
CA ILE A 156 13.03 -50.55 42.43
C ILE A 156 11.99 -49.58 43.08
N ILE A 157 12.02 -48.30 42.63
CA ILE A 157 11.05 -47.16 42.73
C ILE A 157 11.09 -46.30 44.04
N PRO A 158 11.17 -44.95 44.00
CA PRO A 158 12.00 -44.04 43.15
C PRO A 158 12.52 -42.77 43.92
N PRO A 159 13.27 -41.86 43.27
CA PRO A 159 13.42 -40.47 43.75
C PRO A 159 12.28 -39.57 43.26
N SER A 160 11.57 -38.88 44.17
CA SER A 160 10.51 -37.93 43.80
C SER A 160 11.02 -36.49 43.64
N GLN A 161 11.25 -36.11 42.38
CA GLN A 161 10.97 -34.79 41.80
C GLN A 161 11.55 -33.53 42.50
N LEU A 162 12.79 -33.19 42.16
CA LEU A 162 13.17 -31.78 41.95
C LEU A 162 12.78 -31.39 40.52
N ALA A 163 11.70 -30.64 40.36
CA ALA A 163 11.30 -30.09 39.06
C ALA A 163 12.23 -28.94 38.64
N PRO A 164 12.50 -28.73 37.34
CA PRO A 164 13.14 -27.51 36.87
C PRO A 164 12.23 -26.31 37.15
N SER A 165 12.84 -25.19 37.59
CA SER A 165 12.12 -23.91 37.74
C SER A 165 11.50 -23.49 36.40
N PRO A 166 10.28 -22.91 36.39
CA PRO A 166 9.61 -22.57 35.14
C PRO A 166 10.42 -21.53 34.35
N GLN A 167 10.71 -21.83 33.08
CA GLN A 167 11.38 -20.94 32.12
C GLN A 167 10.44 -19.82 31.60
N GLY A 168 9.54 -19.32 32.45
CA GLY A 168 8.48 -18.39 32.09
C GLY A 168 7.76 -17.81 33.29
N VAL A 169 6.93 -16.79 33.03
CA VAL A 169 6.15 -16.08 34.04
C VAL A 169 4.74 -16.67 34.10
N LYS A 170 4.26 -16.96 35.32
CA LYS A 170 2.88 -17.38 35.55
C LYS A 170 1.94 -16.17 35.54
N LEU A 171 1.04 -16.11 34.57
CA LEU A 171 -0.10 -15.20 34.57
C LEU A 171 -1.34 -15.87 35.16
N SER A 172 -2.17 -15.10 35.86
CA SER A 172 -3.49 -15.53 36.35
C SER A 172 -4.59 -14.79 35.59
N PHE A 173 -5.73 -15.44 35.38
CA PHE A 173 -6.83 -14.93 34.55
C PHE A 173 -8.16 -14.88 35.29
N GLN A 174 -9.10 -14.11 34.74
CA GLN A 174 -10.48 -14.08 35.22
C GLN A 174 -11.09 -15.49 35.16
N GLY A 175 -11.58 -15.97 36.31
CA GLY A 175 -12.02 -17.37 36.49
C GLY A 175 -11.04 -18.25 37.27
N GLY A 176 -9.86 -17.73 37.65
CA GLY A 176 -8.91 -18.42 38.52
C GLY A 176 -7.99 -19.42 37.81
N THR A 177 -8.00 -19.44 36.47
CA THR A 177 -7.05 -20.23 35.68
C THR A 177 -5.71 -19.48 35.51
N SER A 178 -4.68 -20.16 35.00
CA SER A 178 -3.34 -19.58 34.93
C SER A 178 -2.46 -20.24 33.88
N LEU A 179 -1.79 -19.43 33.06
CA LEU A 179 -0.88 -19.85 32.00
C LEU A 179 0.56 -19.50 32.36
N ILE A 180 1.53 -20.35 32.00
CA ILE A 180 2.96 -20.04 32.10
C ILE A 180 3.44 -19.60 30.73
N ILE A 181 3.91 -18.35 30.61
CA ILE A 181 4.38 -17.76 29.36
C ILE A 181 5.91 -17.74 29.33
N PRO A 182 6.56 -18.38 28.33
CA PRO A 182 7.99 -18.28 28.10
C PRO A 182 8.52 -16.84 28.02
N TYR A 183 9.74 -16.62 28.50
CA TYR A 183 10.36 -15.29 28.48
C TYR A 183 10.49 -14.68 27.07
N SER A 184 10.55 -15.49 26.00
CA SER A 184 10.55 -15.05 24.61
C SER A 184 9.21 -14.42 24.18
N GLN A 185 8.09 -15.09 24.46
CA GLN A 185 6.74 -14.56 24.22
C GLN A 185 6.48 -13.30 25.08
N LEU A 186 6.96 -13.30 26.33
CA LEU A 186 6.88 -12.11 27.18
C LEU A 186 7.69 -10.93 26.61
N ALA A 187 8.89 -11.17 26.08
CA ALA A 187 9.69 -10.13 25.42
C ALA A 187 9.00 -9.57 24.17
N LEU A 188 8.35 -10.45 23.37
CA LEU A 188 7.54 -10.03 22.22
C LEU A 188 6.35 -9.16 22.65
N LEU A 189 5.60 -9.57 23.68
CA LEU A 189 4.49 -8.78 24.25
C LEU A 189 4.95 -7.39 24.70
N LYS A 190 6.07 -7.27 25.44
CA LYS A 190 6.62 -5.96 25.83
C LYS A 190 7.09 -5.13 24.62
N LYS A 191 7.62 -5.76 23.57
CA LYS A 191 8.09 -5.06 22.36
C LYS A 191 6.91 -4.52 21.53
N LYS A 192 5.80 -5.27 21.48
CA LYS A 192 4.66 -5.01 20.58
C LYS A 192 3.45 -4.35 21.26
N SER A 193 3.41 -4.27 22.60
CA SER A 193 2.36 -3.59 23.35
C SER A 193 2.94 -2.65 24.42
N PRO A 194 2.66 -1.34 24.34
CA PRO A 194 3.03 -0.39 25.40
C PRO A 194 2.33 -0.69 26.74
N TYR A 195 1.11 -1.26 26.72
CA TYR A 195 0.42 -1.71 27.94
C TYR A 195 1.24 -2.78 28.66
N PHE A 196 1.64 -3.84 27.96
CA PHE A 196 2.43 -4.92 28.55
C PHE A 196 3.85 -4.46 28.88
N ASN A 197 4.46 -3.59 28.08
CA ASN A 197 5.74 -2.97 28.45
C ASN A 197 5.63 -2.23 29.79
N SER A 198 4.60 -1.39 29.96
CA SER A 198 4.33 -0.65 31.19
C SER A 198 4.08 -1.57 32.39
N LEU A 199 3.20 -2.57 32.23
CA LEU A 199 2.85 -3.58 33.24
C LEU A 199 4.08 -4.28 33.85
N TRP A 200 5.09 -4.54 33.01
CA TRP A 200 6.34 -5.20 33.39
C TRP A 200 7.56 -4.26 33.48
N SER A 201 7.34 -2.95 33.48
CA SER A 201 8.33 -1.94 33.82
C SER A 201 8.17 -1.50 35.29
N GLY A 202 9.18 -0.83 35.85
CA GLY A 202 9.20 -0.51 37.28
C GLY A 202 7.99 0.30 37.75
N HIS A 203 7.49 -0.04 38.94
CA HIS A 203 6.31 0.49 39.68
C HIS A 203 4.96 -0.26 39.53
N PHE A 204 4.80 -1.21 38.59
CA PHE A 204 3.52 -1.96 38.40
C PHE A 204 3.59 -3.47 38.65
N GLN A 205 4.63 -3.99 39.30
CA GLN A 205 4.75 -5.43 39.60
C GLN A 205 3.64 -5.97 40.53
N GLU A 206 3.01 -5.12 41.34
CA GLU A 206 1.87 -5.48 42.20
C GLU A 206 0.67 -6.00 41.38
N THR A 207 0.46 -5.46 40.18
CA THR A 207 -0.63 -5.87 39.27
C THR A 207 -0.50 -7.31 38.78
N LEU A 208 0.68 -7.94 38.83
CA LEU A 208 0.87 -9.35 38.48
C LEU A 208 0.28 -10.32 39.52
N GLN A 209 -0.06 -9.83 40.71
CA GLN A 209 -0.81 -10.60 41.71
C GLN A 209 -2.34 -10.54 41.46
N VAL A 210 -2.80 -9.60 40.64
CA VAL A 210 -4.21 -9.47 40.25
C VAL A 210 -4.43 -10.24 38.95
N PRO A 211 -5.45 -11.12 38.86
CA PRO A 211 -5.74 -11.80 37.60
C PRO A 211 -6.11 -10.80 36.48
N LEU A 212 -5.60 -11.02 35.27
CA LEU A 212 -5.98 -10.21 34.12
C LEU A 212 -7.49 -10.33 33.86
N ALA A 213 -8.12 -9.20 33.49
CA ALA A 213 -9.56 -9.09 33.18
C ALA A 213 -9.94 -9.68 31.80
N ILE A 214 -9.37 -10.83 31.48
CA ILE A 214 -9.56 -11.61 30.26
C ILE A 214 -9.52 -13.09 30.66
N THR A 215 -10.20 -13.96 29.90
CA THR A 215 -10.09 -15.41 30.09
C THR A 215 -8.84 -15.96 29.41
N GLU A 216 -8.30 -17.07 29.91
CA GLU A 216 -7.12 -17.73 29.34
C GLU A 216 -7.31 -18.10 27.85
N LYS A 217 -8.51 -18.55 27.42
CA LYS A 217 -8.83 -18.79 26.00
C LYS A 217 -8.61 -17.52 25.17
N LYS A 218 -9.23 -16.40 25.55
CA LYS A 218 -9.15 -15.14 24.79
C LYS A 218 -7.74 -14.58 24.79
N PHE A 219 -6.99 -14.70 25.89
CA PHE A 219 -5.59 -14.30 25.93
C PHE A 219 -4.71 -15.16 25.01
N THR A 220 -4.93 -16.48 24.99
CA THR A 220 -4.19 -17.41 24.12
C THR A 220 -4.45 -17.11 22.64
N ASN A 221 -5.70 -16.82 22.26
CA ASN A 221 -6.04 -16.37 20.91
C ASN A 221 -5.27 -15.10 20.50
N LEU A 222 -5.24 -14.07 21.36
CA LEU A 222 -4.49 -12.83 21.09
C LEU A 222 -2.98 -13.09 20.95
N LEU A 223 -2.43 -13.96 21.80
CA LEU A 223 -1.02 -14.34 21.73
C LEU A 223 -0.70 -15.12 20.45
N GLN A 224 -1.61 -15.97 19.97
CA GLN A 224 -1.47 -16.65 18.68
C GLN A 224 -1.53 -15.66 17.51
N CYS A 225 -2.48 -14.71 17.50
CA CYS A 225 -2.55 -13.65 16.48
C CYS A 225 -1.29 -12.77 16.45
N LEU A 226 -0.61 -12.59 17.58
CA LEU A 226 0.65 -11.86 17.68
C LEU A 226 1.87 -12.67 17.20
N MET A 227 1.79 -14.00 17.27
CA MET A 227 2.89 -14.91 16.89
C MET A 227 2.82 -15.38 15.44
N ASP A 228 1.61 -15.56 14.91
CA ASP A 228 1.34 -16.01 13.55
C ASP A 228 0.28 -15.09 12.93
N ALA A 229 0.71 -14.30 11.94
CA ALA A 229 -0.15 -13.39 11.22
C ALA A 229 -1.20 -14.10 10.34
N ASN A 230 -1.07 -15.40 10.10
CA ASN A 230 -2.03 -16.20 9.34
C ASN A 230 -3.03 -16.95 10.22
N PHE A 231 -2.93 -16.81 11.56
CA PHE A 231 -3.84 -17.47 12.49
C PHE A 231 -5.29 -16.96 12.32
N LYS A 232 -6.19 -17.85 11.90
CA LYS A 232 -7.59 -17.53 11.64
C LYS A 232 -8.46 -17.72 12.89
N LEU A 233 -9.23 -16.69 13.23
CA LEU A 233 -10.31 -16.79 14.22
C LEU A 233 -11.64 -17.16 13.54
N SER A 234 -12.61 -17.64 14.34
CA SER A 234 -14.01 -17.67 13.91
C SER A 234 -14.57 -16.25 13.84
N VAL A 235 -15.47 -16.01 12.88
CA VAL A 235 -16.09 -14.68 12.63
C VAL A 235 -16.64 -14.06 13.92
N GLU A 236 -17.34 -14.87 14.73
CA GLU A 236 -17.92 -14.46 16.03
C GLU A 236 -16.87 -13.99 17.07
N ASP A 237 -15.66 -14.57 17.07
CA ASP A 237 -14.60 -14.23 18.04
C ASP A 237 -13.80 -12.98 17.58
N ILE A 238 -13.87 -12.56 16.31
CA ILE A 238 -13.07 -11.43 15.77
C ILE A 238 -13.41 -10.08 16.42
N PRO A 239 -14.67 -9.60 16.49
CA PRO A 239 -14.98 -8.29 17.09
C PRO A 239 -14.58 -8.21 18.58
N CYS A 240 -14.78 -9.31 19.31
CA CYS A 240 -14.32 -9.46 20.70
C CYS A 240 -12.79 -9.40 20.82
N SER A 241 -12.08 -9.95 19.84
CA SER A 241 -10.60 -10.01 19.86
C SER A 241 -9.98 -8.68 19.47
N ILE A 242 -10.59 -7.93 18.52
CA ILE A 242 -10.21 -6.55 18.20
C ILE A 242 -10.33 -5.66 19.45
N ALA A 243 -11.48 -5.70 20.13
CA ALA A 243 -11.72 -4.88 21.32
C ALA A 243 -10.70 -5.14 22.45
N LEU A 244 -10.25 -6.38 22.60
CA LEU A 244 -9.22 -6.75 23.58
C LEU A 244 -7.80 -6.39 23.08
N ALA A 245 -7.51 -6.57 21.79
CA ALA A 245 -6.23 -6.19 21.20
C ALA A 245 -6.00 -4.67 21.32
N ASP A 246 -7.02 -3.85 21.04
CA ASP A 246 -6.99 -2.39 21.25
C ASP A 246 -6.77 -2.02 22.73
N TYR A 247 -7.56 -2.61 23.65
CA TYR A 247 -7.39 -2.38 25.09
C TYR A 247 -5.97 -2.70 25.58
N TYR A 248 -5.38 -3.80 25.09
CA TYR A 248 -4.00 -4.19 25.37
C TYR A 248 -2.96 -3.52 24.45
N GLN A 249 -3.36 -2.57 23.62
CA GLN A 249 -2.50 -1.76 22.73
C GLN A 249 -1.61 -2.63 21.80
N LEU A 250 -2.21 -3.66 21.21
CA LEU A 250 -1.60 -4.58 20.24
C LEU A 250 -2.00 -4.19 18.80
N THR A 251 -1.54 -3.02 18.33
CA THR A 251 -1.97 -2.42 17.05
C THR A 251 -1.84 -3.36 15.84
N GLU A 252 -0.73 -4.08 15.73
CA GLU A 252 -0.49 -5.06 14.65
C GLU A 252 -1.51 -6.23 14.66
N VAL A 253 -1.99 -6.61 15.83
CA VAL A 253 -3.07 -7.63 15.96
C VAL A 253 -4.41 -7.03 15.54
N VAL A 254 -4.67 -5.76 15.86
CA VAL A 254 -5.88 -5.04 15.40
C VAL A 254 -5.90 -4.95 13.87
N GLU A 255 -4.82 -4.49 13.24
CA GLU A 255 -4.68 -4.41 11.77
C GLU A 255 -4.84 -5.77 11.08
N ASN A 256 -4.36 -6.84 11.70
CA ASN A 256 -4.51 -8.20 11.18
C ASN A 256 -5.97 -8.65 11.23
N LEU A 257 -6.60 -8.54 12.40
CA LEU A 257 -7.99 -8.95 12.61
C LEU A 257 -8.96 -8.11 11.75
N GLU A 258 -8.65 -6.83 11.54
CA GLU A 258 -9.36 -5.98 10.57
C GLU A 258 -9.28 -6.55 9.14
N LYS A 259 -8.07 -6.91 8.66
CA LYS A 259 -7.88 -7.54 7.34
C LYS A 259 -8.61 -8.88 7.22
N GLN A 260 -8.66 -9.68 8.29
CA GLN A 260 -9.45 -10.92 8.31
C GLN A 260 -10.95 -10.64 8.18
N LEU A 261 -11.44 -9.64 8.92
CA LEU A 261 -12.85 -9.24 8.91
C LEU A 261 -13.30 -8.71 7.53
N ILE A 262 -12.48 -7.89 6.88
CA ILE A 262 -12.72 -7.41 5.50
C ILE A 262 -12.79 -8.60 4.52
N LYS A 263 -11.86 -9.56 4.60
CA LYS A 263 -11.85 -10.74 3.73
C LYS A 263 -13.10 -11.61 3.87
N ILE A 264 -13.64 -11.74 5.09
CA ILE A 264 -14.90 -12.45 5.32
C ILE A 264 -16.04 -11.76 4.58
N TYR A 265 -16.21 -10.44 4.78
CA TYR A 265 -17.27 -9.66 4.10
C TYR A 265 -17.08 -9.55 2.58
N GLN A 266 -15.88 -9.73 2.05
CA GLN A 266 -15.62 -9.84 0.62
C GLN A 266 -15.95 -11.23 0.04
N SER A 267 -15.92 -12.28 0.86
CA SER A 267 -16.17 -13.67 0.43
C SER A 267 -17.64 -14.09 0.47
N GLU A 268 -18.49 -13.33 1.17
CA GLU A 268 -19.93 -13.59 1.28
C GLU A 268 -20.71 -12.67 0.34
N ASP A 269 -20.98 -13.17 -0.87
CA ASP A 269 -21.76 -12.46 -1.89
C ASP A 269 -23.12 -11.96 -1.33
N ALA A 270 -23.31 -10.65 -1.37
CA ALA A 270 -24.52 -9.93 -0.99
C ALA A 270 -24.98 -10.06 0.49
N LEU A 271 -24.05 -10.06 1.45
CA LEU A 271 -24.40 -10.02 2.89
C LEU A 271 -25.27 -8.80 3.27
N PHE A 272 -24.96 -7.62 2.72
CA PHE A 272 -25.73 -6.39 2.97
C PHE A 272 -26.70 -6.06 1.83
N ASN A 273 -27.90 -5.61 2.17
CA ASN A 273 -28.96 -5.20 1.24
C ASN A 273 -29.78 -4.03 1.83
N SER A 274 -30.78 -3.53 1.10
CA SER A 274 -31.56 -2.36 1.51
C SER A 274 -32.69 -2.65 2.52
N ASN A 275 -32.78 -3.88 3.06
CA ASN A 275 -33.75 -4.20 4.12
C ASN A 275 -33.33 -3.56 5.45
N GLU A 276 -34.32 -3.10 6.23
CA GLU A 276 -34.10 -2.34 7.47
C GLU A 276 -33.14 -3.03 8.45
N GLU A 277 -33.29 -4.35 8.65
CA GLU A 277 -32.45 -5.15 9.56
C GLU A 277 -30.98 -5.19 9.10
N SER A 278 -30.75 -5.29 7.79
CA SER A 278 -29.42 -5.28 7.19
C SER A 278 -28.76 -3.89 7.27
N LEU A 279 -29.55 -2.81 7.11
CA LEU A 279 -29.06 -1.43 7.28
C LEU A 279 -28.71 -1.12 8.75
N ILE A 280 -29.46 -1.68 9.71
CA ILE A 280 -29.16 -1.57 11.14
C ILE A 280 -27.84 -2.31 11.45
N GLU A 281 -27.68 -3.55 10.99
CA GLU A 281 -26.44 -4.33 11.20
C GLU A 281 -25.22 -3.64 10.59
N LEU A 282 -25.33 -3.15 9.35
CA LEU A 282 -24.28 -2.37 8.68
C LEU A 282 -23.91 -1.11 9.47
N LYS A 283 -24.91 -0.44 10.07
CA LYS A 283 -24.69 0.75 10.92
C LYS A 283 -24.02 0.40 12.23
N GLU A 284 -24.38 -0.71 12.87
CA GLU A 284 -23.71 -1.17 14.09
C GLU A 284 -22.25 -1.57 13.81
N LEU A 285 -21.98 -2.25 12.69
CA LEU A 285 -20.63 -2.59 12.24
C LEU A 285 -19.80 -1.34 11.92
N LEU A 286 -20.36 -0.34 11.24
CA LEU A 286 -19.66 0.92 10.96
C LEU A 286 -19.32 1.70 12.25
N ASN A 287 -20.24 1.73 13.21
CA ASN A 287 -20.01 2.33 14.52
C ASN A 287 -18.95 1.56 15.35
N PHE A 288 -18.94 0.22 15.27
CA PHE A 288 -17.89 -0.61 15.83
C PHE A 288 -16.52 -0.28 15.22
N ALA A 289 -16.44 -0.20 13.88
CA ALA A 289 -15.21 0.11 13.17
C ALA A 289 -14.63 1.47 13.61
N ARG A 290 -15.50 2.48 13.76
CA ARG A 290 -15.13 3.82 14.26
C ARG A 290 -14.67 3.83 15.71
N LEU A 291 -15.31 3.06 16.59
CA LEU A 291 -14.95 2.97 17.99
C LEU A 291 -13.50 2.51 18.19
N TYR A 292 -13.03 1.60 17.33
CA TYR A 292 -11.66 1.03 17.36
C TYR A 292 -10.74 1.56 16.23
N GLN A 293 -11.12 2.66 15.58
CA GLN A 293 -10.32 3.34 14.53
C GLN A 293 -9.87 2.41 13.37
N LEU A 294 -10.73 1.47 12.99
CA LEU A 294 -10.51 0.50 11.92
C LEU A 294 -10.69 1.16 10.55
N ASN A 295 -9.73 1.99 10.15
CA ASN A 295 -9.83 2.84 8.95
C ASN A 295 -9.98 2.05 7.65
N ASN A 296 -9.37 0.86 7.52
CA ASN A 296 -9.51 0.05 6.30
C ASN A 296 -10.93 -0.53 6.21
N LEU A 297 -11.49 -0.96 7.35
CA LEU A 297 -12.86 -1.45 7.42
C LEU A 297 -13.88 -0.32 7.20
N ILE A 298 -13.67 0.87 7.80
CA ILE A 298 -14.51 2.06 7.56
C ILE A 298 -14.54 2.37 6.06
N ASN A 299 -13.37 2.46 5.42
CA ASN A 299 -13.26 2.74 3.99
C ASN A 299 -13.98 1.68 3.14
N TYR A 300 -13.80 0.39 3.44
CA TYR A 300 -14.50 -0.69 2.73
C TYR A 300 -16.04 -0.60 2.90
N LEU A 301 -16.52 -0.40 4.12
CA LEU A 301 -17.95 -0.30 4.38
C LEU A 301 -18.58 0.93 3.71
N GLU A 302 -17.88 2.07 3.68
CA GLU A 302 -18.41 3.31 3.09
C GLU A 302 -18.28 3.35 1.56
N PHE A 303 -17.07 3.14 1.02
CA PHE A 303 -16.79 3.23 -0.42
C PHE A 303 -17.17 2.00 -1.23
N THR A 304 -17.29 0.82 -0.61
CA THR A 304 -17.70 -0.41 -1.31
C THR A 304 -19.13 -0.80 -0.96
N VAL A 305 -19.45 -1.00 0.33
CA VAL A 305 -20.76 -1.55 0.72
C VAL A 305 -21.89 -0.52 0.62
N VAL A 306 -21.83 0.56 1.40
CA VAL A 306 -22.88 1.61 1.41
C VAL A 306 -22.99 2.28 0.04
N SER A 307 -21.85 2.66 -0.55
CA SER A 307 -21.78 3.19 -1.91
C SER A 307 -22.37 2.21 -2.93
N GLY A 308 -22.08 0.91 -2.83
CA GLY A 308 -22.67 -0.13 -3.69
C GLY A 308 -24.19 -0.23 -3.57
N LEU A 309 -24.74 -0.17 -2.34
CA LEU A 309 -26.18 -0.15 -2.10
C LEU A 309 -26.85 1.07 -2.74
N LEU A 310 -26.26 2.25 -2.57
CA LEU A 310 -26.74 3.50 -3.16
C LEU A 310 -26.67 3.44 -4.70
N ASN A 311 -25.55 2.97 -5.26
CA ASN A 311 -25.31 2.85 -6.70
C ASN A 311 -26.14 1.78 -7.43
N ASN A 312 -26.78 0.88 -6.68
CA ASN A 312 -27.74 -0.10 -7.20
C ASN A 312 -29.19 0.39 -7.08
N THR A 313 -29.43 1.59 -6.53
CA THR A 313 -30.76 2.09 -6.17
C THR A 313 -31.20 3.25 -7.06
N SER A 314 -31.92 2.95 -8.14
CA SER A 314 -32.44 3.96 -9.09
C SER A 314 -33.68 4.73 -8.63
N HIS A 315 -34.31 4.29 -7.54
CA HIS A 315 -35.47 4.96 -6.95
C HIS A 315 -35.03 5.88 -5.80
N VAL A 316 -35.17 7.20 -6.02
CA VAL A 316 -34.82 8.26 -5.05
C VAL A 316 -35.31 7.97 -3.62
N ASN A 317 -36.54 7.48 -3.43
CA ASN A 317 -37.08 7.20 -2.10
C ASN A 317 -36.30 6.10 -1.35
N GLU A 318 -35.82 5.08 -2.06
CA GLU A 318 -35.04 3.99 -1.47
C GLU A 318 -33.59 4.43 -1.26
N PHE A 319 -33.04 5.24 -2.17
CA PHE A 319 -31.73 5.90 -2.01
C PHE A 319 -31.73 6.79 -0.77
N GLU A 320 -32.76 7.63 -0.59
CA GLU A 320 -32.93 8.49 0.57
C GLU A 320 -33.13 7.68 1.87
N LYS A 321 -33.88 6.55 1.82
CA LYS A 321 -34.03 5.65 2.97
C LYS A 321 -32.68 5.04 3.41
N ILE A 322 -31.88 4.54 2.47
CA ILE A 322 -30.54 3.99 2.74
C ILE A 322 -29.66 5.11 3.31
N LEU A 323 -29.60 6.27 2.65
CA LEU A 323 -28.75 7.38 3.04
C LEU A 323 -29.11 7.94 4.43
N ASN A 324 -30.40 8.07 4.74
CA ASN A 324 -30.88 8.58 6.03
C ASN A 324 -30.42 7.71 7.21
N HIS A 325 -30.27 6.39 7.01
CA HIS A 325 -29.74 5.49 8.04
C HIS A 325 -28.32 5.88 8.48
N PHE A 326 -27.48 6.40 7.57
CA PHE A 326 -26.07 6.67 7.83
C PHE A 326 -25.70 8.16 7.73
N SER A 327 -26.70 9.05 7.62
CA SER A 327 -26.52 10.48 7.33
C SER A 327 -25.67 11.27 8.33
N ASN A 328 -25.61 10.83 9.60
CA ASN A 328 -24.75 11.43 10.62
C ASN A 328 -23.43 10.67 10.79
N GLU A 329 -23.33 9.50 10.16
CA GLU A 329 -22.19 8.62 10.24
C GLU A 329 -21.24 8.91 9.07
N ILE A 330 -21.62 8.55 7.84
CA ILE A 330 -20.78 8.56 6.62
C ILE A 330 -19.80 9.73 6.56
N GLU A 331 -18.54 9.41 6.28
CA GLU A 331 -17.50 10.39 5.96
C GLU A 331 -17.02 10.30 4.50
N GLY A 332 -17.23 9.17 3.81
CA GLY A 332 -16.89 8.98 2.39
C GLY A 332 -18.00 8.31 1.56
N LEU A 333 -18.17 8.74 0.31
CA LEU A 333 -19.04 8.08 -0.67
C LEU A 333 -18.42 8.08 -2.06
N ASN A 334 -18.65 7.00 -2.81
CA ASN A 334 -18.36 6.92 -4.24
C ASN A 334 -19.64 6.59 -5.01
N LEU A 335 -20.13 7.57 -5.78
CA LEU A 335 -21.38 7.51 -6.52
C LEU A 335 -21.14 7.63 -8.04
N SER A 336 -20.06 7.01 -8.52
CA SER A 336 -19.58 7.16 -9.90
C SER A 336 -20.32 6.27 -10.93
N GLY A 337 -20.41 6.74 -12.17
CA GLY A 337 -20.77 5.93 -13.34
C GLY A 337 -22.20 5.39 -13.38
N LYS A 338 -23.20 6.23 -13.08
CA LYS A 338 -24.63 5.86 -13.08
C LYS A 338 -25.52 6.85 -13.85
N ASP A 339 -25.95 6.46 -15.04
CA ASP A 339 -26.83 7.25 -15.93
C ASP A 339 -28.18 7.65 -15.29
N PHE A 340 -28.64 6.94 -14.26
CA PHE A 340 -29.90 7.22 -13.58
C PHE A 340 -29.81 8.30 -12.50
N PHE A 341 -28.62 8.80 -12.18
CA PHE A 341 -28.46 9.82 -11.15
C PHE A 341 -29.08 11.15 -11.59
N THR A 342 -29.76 11.83 -10.67
CA THR A 342 -30.54 13.04 -10.94
C THR A 342 -30.40 14.05 -9.81
N GLU A 343 -30.83 15.29 -10.04
CA GLU A 343 -30.85 16.36 -9.02
C GLU A 343 -31.51 15.94 -7.69
N ALA A 344 -32.52 15.05 -7.73
CA ALA A 344 -33.17 14.54 -6.52
C ALA A 344 -32.25 13.66 -5.66
N HIS A 345 -31.30 12.94 -6.27
CA HIS A 345 -30.27 12.17 -5.54
C HIS A 345 -29.23 13.11 -4.91
N PHE A 346 -28.82 14.18 -5.61
CA PHE A 346 -27.99 15.25 -5.04
C PHE A 346 -28.67 15.95 -3.86
N LEU A 347 -29.98 16.22 -3.95
CA LEU A 347 -30.75 16.82 -2.86
C LEU A 347 -30.77 15.95 -1.60
N ALA A 348 -30.78 14.62 -1.72
CA ALA A 348 -30.69 13.70 -0.58
C ALA A 348 -29.34 13.81 0.15
N LEU A 349 -28.23 13.95 -0.60
CA LEU A 349 -26.86 14.09 -0.04
C LEU A 349 -26.69 15.32 0.87
N LYS A 350 -27.52 16.34 0.72
CA LYS A 350 -27.50 17.59 1.50
C LYS A 350 -27.49 17.38 3.02
N ASN A 351 -28.05 16.28 3.51
CA ASN A 351 -28.13 15.96 4.94
C ASN A 351 -26.87 15.29 5.51
N CYS A 352 -25.95 14.79 4.65
CA CYS A 352 -24.72 14.08 5.04
C CYS A 352 -23.62 15.04 5.52
N LYS A 353 -23.87 15.80 6.58
CA LYS A 353 -23.02 16.93 7.03
C LYS A 353 -21.61 16.54 7.45
N ASN A 354 -21.35 15.26 7.72
CA ASN A 354 -20.04 14.73 8.08
C ASN A 354 -19.26 14.18 6.87
N LEU A 355 -19.82 14.25 5.66
CA LEU A 355 -19.15 13.83 4.43
C LEU A 355 -17.90 14.69 4.18
N LYS A 356 -16.75 14.03 4.18
CA LYS A 356 -15.41 14.57 3.89
C LYS A 356 -14.93 14.20 2.49
N VAL A 357 -15.37 13.06 1.95
CA VAL A 357 -14.98 12.57 0.63
C VAL A 357 -16.22 12.25 -0.19
N LEU A 358 -16.29 12.77 -1.42
CA LEU A 358 -17.35 12.47 -2.37
C LEU A 358 -16.75 12.28 -3.77
N CYS A 359 -16.84 11.07 -4.30
CA CYS A 359 -16.47 10.75 -5.68
C CYS A 359 -17.71 10.63 -6.55
N LEU A 360 -17.71 11.36 -7.65
CA LEU A 360 -18.78 11.48 -8.63
C LEU A 360 -18.14 11.43 -10.04
N LYS A 361 -17.44 10.35 -10.36
CA LYS A 361 -16.78 10.19 -11.66
C LYS A 361 -17.76 9.73 -12.75
N ILE A 362 -17.41 9.99 -14.01
CA ILE A 362 -18.04 9.43 -15.21
C ILE A 362 -19.54 9.76 -15.30
N PHE A 363 -19.85 11.06 -15.45
CA PHE A 363 -21.23 11.54 -15.60
C PHE A 363 -21.52 12.11 -16.99
N TYR A 364 -22.36 11.39 -17.72
CA TYR A 364 -22.93 11.81 -19.01
C TYR A 364 -24.21 12.65 -18.87
N THR A 365 -24.62 13.01 -17.63
CA THR A 365 -25.80 13.82 -17.33
C THR A 365 -25.42 15.21 -16.80
N PRO A 366 -26.23 16.26 -17.01
CA PRO A 366 -25.91 17.60 -16.50
C PRO A 366 -25.86 17.62 -14.97
N ILE A 367 -24.68 17.92 -14.42
CA ILE A 367 -24.40 17.82 -12.99
C ILE A 367 -24.59 19.13 -12.21
N ASP A 368 -24.48 20.28 -12.89
CA ASP A 368 -24.47 21.64 -12.31
C ASP A 368 -25.59 21.90 -11.29
N THR A 369 -26.86 21.59 -11.62
CA THR A 369 -27.99 21.82 -10.70
C THR A 369 -27.97 20.89 -9.50
N GLY A 370 -27.33 19.72 -9.63
CA GLY A 370 -27.02 18.81 -8.53
C GLY A 370 -26.01 19.40 -7.56
N LEU A 371 -24.90 19.95 -8.07
CA LEU A 371 -23.83 20.55 -7.26
C LEU A 371 -24.34 21.72 -6.38
N ALA A 372 -25.36 22.45 -6.82
CA ALA A 372 -26.02 23.48 -6.02
C ALA A 372 -26.51 22.99 -4.64
N HIS A 373 -26.94 21.72 -4.54
CA HIS A 373 -27.43 21.11 -3.30
C HIS A 373 -26.30 20.66 -2.36
N LEU A 374 -25.08 20.51 -2.87
CA LEU A 374 -23.90 20.13 -2.08
C LEU A 374 -23.26 21.30 -1.31
N THR A 375 -23.66 22.54 -1.61
CA THR A 375 -23.14 23.78 -0.97
C THR A 375 -23.18 23.80 0.57
N SER A 376 -24.04 22.99 1.20
CA SER A 376 -24.09 22.87 2.67
C SER A 376 -23.12 21.83 3.26
N LEU A 377 -22.41 21.07 2.43
CA LEU A 377 -21.43 20.05 2.86
C LEU A 377 -20.07 20.69 3.16
N THR A 378 -20.05 21.71 4.03
CA THR A 378 -18.85 22.52 4.32
C THR A 378 -17.72 21.76 5.04
N ALA A 379 -17.94 20.47 5.36
CA ALA A 379 -16.93 19.56 5.89
C ALA A 379 -16.17 18.79 4.78
N LEU A 380 -16.60 18.93 3.51
CA LEU A 380 -16.02 18.22 2.38
C LEU A 380 -14.57 18.67 2.14
N GLN A 381 -13.66 17.70 2.11
CA GLN A 381 -12.21 17.87 1.96
C GLN A 381 -11.71 17.29 0.64
N HIS A 382 -12.40 16.31 0.08
CA HIS A 382 -12.09 15.67 -1.19
C HIS A 382 -13.37 15.61 -2.02
N LEU A 383 -13.34 16.25 -3.18
CA LEU A 383 -14.39 16.16 -4.17
C LEU A 383 -13.76 15.73 -5.48
N ASP A 384 -14.33 14.70 -6.09
CA ASP A 384 -13.83 14.14 -7.34
C ASP A 384 -14.98 14.15 -8.35
N LEU A 385 -14.79 14.93 -9.40
CA LEU A 385 -15.72 15.16 -10.50
C LEU A 385 -15.05 14.77 -11.84
N SER A 386 -14.08 13.85 -11.86
CA SER A 386 -13.42 13.50 -13.12
C SER A 386 -14.41 12.89 -14.12
N GLU A 387 -14.15 13.05 -15.42
CA GLU A 387 -15.02 12.54 -16.50
C GLU A 387 -16.48 13.02 -16.37
N CYS A 388 -16.70 14.21 -15.80
CA CYS A 388 -18.00 14.89 -15.79
C CYS A 388 -18.13 15.77 -17.05
N TYR A 389 -18.20 15.14 -18.23
CA TYR A 389 -18.18 15.79 -19.55
C TYR A 389 -19.22 16.92 -19.76
N LEU A 390 -20.27 17.00 -18.94
CA LEU A 390 -21.30 18.04 -19.00
C LEU A 390 -21.20 19.12 -17.89
N LEU A 391 -20.17 19.08 -17.05
CA LEU A 391 -19.87 20.10 -16.04
C LEU A 391 -19.49 21.44 -16.68
N LYS A 392 -20.07 22.55 -16.21
CA LYS A 392 -19.77 23.90 -16.71
C LYS A 392 -19.39 24.87 -15.59
N ASP A 393 -19.05 26.09 -15.97
CA ASP A 393 -18.77 27.22 -15.07
C ASP A 393 -19.85 27.41 -13.99
N THR A 394 -21.12 27.18 -14.36
CA THR A 394 -22.26 27.23 -13.42
C THR A 394 -22.19 26.16 -12.33
N GLY A 395 -21.69 24.96 -12.64
CA GLY A 395 -21.42 23.91 -11.65
C GLY A 395 -20.26 24.29 -10.73
N LEU A 396 -19.16 24.79 -11.28
CA LEU A 396 -17.99 25.24 -10.49
C LEU A 396 -18.33 26.42 -9.56
N ALA A 397 -19.25 27.31 -9.95
CA ALA A 397 -19.74 28.39 -9.10
C ALA A 397 -20.29 27.90 -7.75
N HIS A 398 -20.91 26.71 -7.72
CA HIS A 398 -21.44 26.10 -6.49
C HIS A 398 -20.36 25.56 -5.55
N LEU A 399 -19.14 25.28 -6.04
CA LEU A 399 -18.04 24.79 -5.21
C LEU A 399 -17.41 25.88 -4.32
N SER A 400 -17.59 27.16 -4.67
CA SER A 400 -17.00 28.33 -4.00
C SER A 400 -17.23 28.43 -2.48
N SER A 401 -18.25 27.75 -1.96
CA SER A 401 -18.58 27.68 -0.52
C SER A 401 -17.86 26.57 0.26
N LEU A 402 -17.24 25.61 -0.44
CA LEU A 402 -16.64 24.41 0.12
C LEU A 402 -15.17 24.63 0.50
N THR A 403 -14.90 25.68 1.28
CA THR A 403 -13.53 26.18 1.59
C THR A 403 -12.66 25.21 2.42
N ALA A 404 -13.23 24.08 2.87
CA ALA A 404 -12.51 22.98 3.49
C ALA A 404 -11.87 22.00 2.47
N LEU A 405 -12.17 22.14 1.17
CA LEU A 405 -11.60 21.30 0.11
C LEU A 405 -10.07 21.39 0.09
N GLN A 406 -9.45 20.22 0.12
CA GLN A 406 -8.01 19.97 0.02
C GLN A 406 -7.66 19.20 -1.25
N TYR A 407 -8.60 18.45 -1.80
CA TYR A 407 -8.49 17.71 -3.06
C TYR A 407 -9.69 18.02 -3.95
N LEU A 408 -9.43 18.40 -5.20
CA LEU A 408 -10.42 18.56 -6.24
C LEU A 408 -9.89 17.98 -7.56
N ASP A 409 -10.59 16.99 -8.11
CA ASP A 409 -10.30 16.41 -9.42
C ASP A 409 -11.40 16.85 -10.40
N LEU A 410 -11.00 17.55 -11.46
CA LEU A 410 -11.83 17.99 -12.59
C LEU A 410 -11.31 17.42 -13.92
N SER A 411 -10.43 16.41 -13.88
CA SER A 411 -9.82 15.86 -15.09
C SER A 411 -10.86 15.29 -16.06
N ASP A 412 -10.64 15.44 -17.36
CA ASP A 412 -11.54 15.00 -18.44
C ASP A 412 -12.98 15.57 -18.35
N SER A 413 -13.15 16.75 -17.71
CA SER A 413 -14.45 17.43 -17.54
C SER A 413 -14.55 18.72 -18.35
N GLY A 414 -13.93 18.74 -19.54
CA GLY A 414 -13.49 19.94 -20.28
C GLY A 414 -14.55 20.89 -20.86
N ASN A 415 -15.78 20.95 -20.31
CA ASN A 415 -16.86 21.85 -20.76
C ASN A 415 -17.04 23.11 -19.88
N PHE A 416 -16.14 23.30 -18.89
CA PHE A 416 -15.92 24.57 -18.19
C PHE A 416 -14.77 25.38 -18.83
N THR A 417 -14.68 26.66 -18.51
CA THR A 417 -13.73 27.63 -19.07
C THR A 417 -12.94 28.34 -17.96
N ASP A 418 -12.05 29.26 -18.36
CA ASP A 418 -11.34 30.19 -17.45
C ASP A 418 -12.29 30.90 -16.46
N ALA A 419 -13.51 31.24 -16.89
CA ALA A 419 -14.52 31.88 -16.04
C ALA A 419 -15.05 30.93 -14.95
N GLY A 420 -15.12 29.63 -15.23
CA GLY A 420 -15.43 28.60 -14.24
C GLY A 420 -14.32 28.48 -13.20
N LEU A 421 -13.06 28.55 -13.64
CA LEU A 421 -11.90 28.44 -12.74
C LEU A 421 -11.80 29.61 -11.75
N ALA A 422 -12.28 30.80 -12.13
CA ALA A 422 -12.40 31.96 -11.24
C ALA A 422 -13.20 31.66 -9.95
N HIS A 423 -14.15 30.72 -9.98
CA HIS A 423 -14.95 30.34 -8.83
C HIS A 423 -14.19 29.49 -7.79
N LEU A 424 -13.03 28.94 -8.13
CA LEU A 424 -12.18 28.18 -7.19
C LEU A 424 -11.28 29.08 -6.33
N THR A 425 -11.17 30.38 -6.65
CA THR A 425 -10.35 31.35 -5.89
C THR A 425 -10.56 31.37 -4.35
N PRO A 426 -11.74 31.06 -3.78
CA PRO A 426 -11.91 30.99 -2.32
C PRO A 426 -11.36 29.70 -1.67
N LEU A 427 -11.01 28.68 -2.45
CA LEU A 427 -10.62 27.35 -1.97
C LEU A 427 -9.15 27.30 -1.51
N VAL A 428 -8.71 28.27 -0.72
CA VAL A 428 -7.29 28.44 -0.31
C VAL A 428 -6.70 27.29 0.51
N SER A 429 -7.52 26.33 0.94
CA SER A 429 -7.11 25.07 1.59
C SER A 429 -6.66 23.98 0.60
N LEU A 430 -6.86 24.20 -0.70
CA LEU A 430 -6.63 23.20 -1.75
C LEU A 430 -5.14 22.84 -1.85
N GLN A 431 -4.84 21.55 -1.77
CA GLN A 431 -3.50 20.97 -1.85
C GLN A 431 -3.31 20.13 -3.12
N HIS A 432 -4.40 19.58 -3.67
CA HIS A 432 -4.41 18.84 -4.92
C HIS A 432 -5.52 19.40 -5.82
N LEU A 433 -5.14 19.77 -7.03
CA LEU A 433 -6.05 20.15 -8.10
C LEU A 433 -5.64 19.38 -9.36
N ASP A 434 -6.59 18.72 -10.01
CA ASP A 434 -6.39 18.16 -11.35
C ASP A 434 -7.34 18.86 -12.34
N LEU A 435 -6.76 19.37 -13.42
CA LEU A 435 -7.42 20.05 -14.55
C LEU A 435 -7.06 19.37 -15.87
N SER A 436 -6.45 18.19 -15.86
CA SER A 436 -5.97 17.51 -17.06
C SER A 436 -7.10 17.28 -18.08
N LYS A 437 -6.81 17.39 -19.38
CA LYS A 437 -7.76 17.35 -20.50
C LYS A 437 -8.86 18.42 -20.46
N SER A 438 -8.62 19.56 -19.80
CA SER A 438 -9.53 20.71 -19.86
C SER A 438 -9.38 21.45 -21.19
N GLU A 439 -10.00 20.94 -22.26
CA GLU A 439 -9.85 21.48 -23.62
C GLU A 439 -10.19 22.98 -23.74
N ASN A 440 -11.12 23.49 -22.94
CA ASN A 440 -11.57 24.89 -22.96
C ASN A 440 -10.85 25.82 -21.94
N LEU A 441 -9.82 25.32 -21.23
CA LEU A 441 -8.99 26.11 -20.32
C LEU A 441 -7.82 26.76 -21.08
N THR A 442 -7.55 28.03 -20.82
CA THR A 442 -6.42 28.78 -21.41
C THR A 442 -5.44 29.25 -20.34
N GLY A 443 -4.33 29.87 -20.77
CA GLY A 443 -3.37 30.49 -19.85
C GLY A 443 -3.97 31.56 -18.93
N ASP A 444 -4.98 32.30 -19.39
CA ASP A 444 -5.65 33.35 -18.59
C ASP A 444 -6.40 32.74 -17.39
N GLY A 445 -6.93 31.51 -17.52
CA GLY A 445 -7.58 30.79 -16.42
C GLY A 445 -6.63 30.51 -15.25
N LEU A 446 -5.35 30.23 -15.51
CA LEU A 446 -4.37 29.94 -14.46
C LEU A 446 -4.10 31.14 -13.54
N ALA A 447 -4.41 32.38 -13.97
CA ALA A 447 -4.36 33.56 -13.12
C ALA A 447 -5.24 33.41 -11.86
N HIS A 448 -6.33 32.65 -11.96
CA HIS A 448 -7.24 32.37 -10.84
C HIS A 448 -6.69 31.35 -9.83
N LEU A 449 -5.62 30.62 -10.16
CA LEU A 449 -4.95 29.72 -9.22
C LEU A 449 -3.97 30.45 -8.28
N THR A 450 -3.56 31.68 -8.62
CA THR A 450 -2.58 32.46 -7.83
C THR A 450 -2.86 32.59 -6.32
N PRO A 451 -4.11 32.59 -5.80
CA PRO A 451 -4.37 32.61 -4.35
C PRO A 451 -4.16 31.25 -3.66
N LEU A 452 -4.10 30.15 -4.42
CA LEU A 452 -4.11 28.77 -3.92
C LEU A 452 -2.71 28.29 -3.51
N VAL A 453 -1.99 29.12 -2.75
CA VAL A 453 -0.58 28.90 -2.36
C VAL A 453 -0.34 27.66 -1.47
N ALA A 454 -1.40 26.96 -1.07
CA ALA A 454 -1.32 25.66 -0.39
C ALA A 454 -1.18 24.48 -1.37
N LEU A 455 -1.35 24.70 -2.68
CA LEU A 455 -1.25 23.66 -3.71
C LEU A 455 0.11 22.96 -3.67
N ARG A 456 0.06 21.63 -3.68
CA ARG A 456 1.19 20.70 -3.74
C ARG A 456 1.16 19.84 -4.98
N HIS A 457 -0.01 19.61 -5.55
CA HIS A 457 -0.22 18.87 -6.78
C HIS A 457 -1.10 19.67 -7.72
N LEU A 458 -0.63 19.84 -8.96
CA LEU A 458 -1.37 20.45 -10.05
C LEU A 458 -1.23 19.57 -11.30
N GLY A 459 -2.35 18.97 -11.73
CA GLY A 459 -2.46 18.27 -13.02
C GLY A 459 -2.95 19.22 -14.10
N LEU A 460 -2.22 19.33 -15.21
CA LEU A 460 -2.53 20.14 -16.39
C LEU A 460 -2.25 19.35 -17.68
N SER A 461 -2.16 18.03 -17.62
CA SER A 461 -1.87 17.18 -18.79
C SER A 461 -2.91 17.37 -19.89
N ASP A 462 -2.52 17.37 -21.16
CA ASP A 462 -3.38 17.58 -22.35
C ASP A 462 -4.25 18.85 -22.29
N CYS A 463 -3.79 19.91 -21.61
CA CYS A 463 -4.40 21.24 -21.66
C CYS A 463 -4.01 21.97 -22.95
N ARG A 464 -4.57 21.54 -24.09
CA ARG A 464 -4.13 21.95 -25.44
C ARG A 464 -4.12 23.46 -25.72
N ASN A 465 -4.90 24.26 -25.00
CA ASN A 465 -4.94 25.73 -25.13
C ASN A 465 -4.06 26.49 -24.11
N LEU A 466 -3.28 25.77 -23.31
CA LEU A 466 -2.25 26.36 -22.44
C LEU A 466 -1.04 26.83 -23.27
N THR A 467 -0.45 27.96 -22.89
CA THR A 467 0.73 28.56 -23.54
C THR A 467 1.69 29.08 -22.48
N ASP A 468 2.91 29.42 -22.88
CA ASP A 468 3.99 29.93 -22.02
C ASP A 468 3.54 31.06 -21.08
N ALA A 469 2.75 32.00 -21.60
CA ALA A 469 2.20 33.12 -20.82
C ALA A 469 1.32 32.66 -19.64
N GLY A 470 0.64 31.51 -19.76
CA GLY A 470 -0.16 30.92 -18.68
C GLY A 470 0.69 30.42 -17.53
N LEU A 471 1.88 29.85 -17.80
CA LEU A 471 2.77 29.33 -16.76
C LEU A 471 3.31 30.43 -15.85
N ALA A 472 3.37 31.69 -16.30
CA ALA A 472 3.73 32.84 -15.47
C ALA A 472 2.86 32.96 -14.20
N HIS A 473 1.61 32.52 -14.26
CA HIS A 473 0.68 32.53 -13.12
C HIS A 473 0.95 31.44 -12.08
N LEU A 474 1.76 30.43 -12.39
CA LEU A 474 2.15 29.38 -11.43
C LEU A 474 3.28 29.83 -10.50
N THR A 475 4.04 30.89 -10.85
CA THR A 475 5.19 31.40 -10.09
C THR A 475 4.96 31.62 -8.58
N PRO A 476 3.75 31.99 -8.05
CA PRO A 476 3.51 32.13 -6.61
C PRO A 476 3.32 30.80 -5.87
N LEU A 477 3.08 29.69 -6.58
CA LEU A 477 2.69 28.39 -6.03
C LEU A 477 3.91 27.59 -5.54
N VAL A 478 4.80 28.24 -4.78
CA VAL A 478 6.09 27.70 -4.31
C VAL A 478 5.99 26.48 -3.37
N ALA A 479 4.78 26.07 -3.00
CA ALA A 479 4.50 24.84 -2.26
C ALA A 479 4.28 23.61 -3.18
N LEU A 480 4.21 23.80 -4.50
CA LEU A 480 4.07 22.74 -5.48
C LEU A 480 5.21 21.72 -5.37
N ARG A 481 4.81 20.45 -5.37
CA ARG A 481 5.67 19.27 -5.34
C ARG A 481 5.46 18.37 -6.55
N HIS A 482 4.29 18.45 -7.17
CA HIS A 482 3.93 17.69 -8.35
C HIS A 482 3.27 18.64 -9.35
N LEU A 483 3.83 18.69 -10.55
CA LEU A 483 3.29 19.42 -11.69
C LEU A 483 3.34 18.51 -12.90
N ASP A 484 2.18 18.23 -13.47
CA ASP A 484 2.06 17.49 -14.72
C ASP A 484 1.65 18.45 -15.83
N LEU A 485 2.52 18.62 -16.83
CA LEU A 485 2.30 19.42 -18.04
C LEU A 485 2.39 18.54 -19.30
N SER A 486 2.21 17.22 -19.17
CA SER A 486 2.29 16.29 -20.31
C SER A 486 1.34 16.71 -21.44
N GLU A 487 1.71 16.43 -22.69
CA GLU A 487 0.89 16.70 -23.88
C GLU A 487 0.49 18.19 -24.08
N CYS A 488 1.07 19.14 -23.33
CA CYS A 488 0.87 20.58 -23.51
C CYS A 488 1.67 21.10 -24.71
N LYS A 489 1.28 20.70 -25.93
CA LYS A 489 2.03 20.91 -27.18
C LYS A 489 2.36 22.38 -27.52
N ASN A 490 1.66 23.34 -26.93
CA ASN A 490 1.85 24.77 -27.13
C ASN A 490 2.81 25.44 -26.12
N LEU A 491 3.49 24.66 -25.27
CA LEU A 491 4.58 25.14 -24.41
C LEU A 491 5.92 25.12 -25.15
N THR A 492 6.74 26.12 -24.89
CA THR A 492 8.12 26.27 -25.39
C THR A 492 9.09 26.58 -24.25
N ASP A 493 10.36 26.78 -24.58
CA ASP A 493 11.41 27.12 -23.60
C ASP A 493 11.09 28.37 -22.76
N ASP A 494 10.42 29.37 -23.37
CA ASP A 494 10.00 30.60 -22.69
C ASP A 494 9.02 30.31 -21.53
N GLY A 495 8.21 29.25 -21.62
CA GLY A 495 7.30 28.82 -20.56
C GLY A 495 8.02 28.24 -19.35
N LEU A 496 9.09 27.48 -19.57
CA LEU A 496 9.85 26.82 -18.50
C LEU A 496 10.59 27.82 -17.59
N VAL A 497 10.90 29.02 -18.10
CA VAL A 497 11.41 30.15 -17.30
C VAL A 497 10.58 30.35 -16.02
N HIS A 498 9.25 30.21 -16.12
CA HIS A 498 8.31 30.45 -15.03
C HIS A 498 8.28 29.33 -13.97
N LEU A 499 8.83 28.16 -14.26
CA LEU A 499 8.90 27.06 -13.28
C LEU A 499 10.12 27.20 -12.34
N SER A 500 11.11 28.02 -12.69
CA SER A 500 12.38 28.18 -11.95
C SER A 500 12.24 28.60 -10.47
N SER A 501 11.10 29.20 -10.07
CA SER A 501 10.81 29.56 -8.67
C SER A 501 10.22 28.40 -7.84
N LEU A 502 9.79 27.31 -8.47
CA LEU A 502 9.10 26.19 -7.83
C LEU A 502 10.09 25.20 -7.18
N VAL A 503 11.05 25.71 -6.40
CA VAL A 503 12.18 24.94 -5.83
C VAL A 503 11.81 23.84 -4.82
N ALA A 504 10.51 23.64 -4.56
CA ALA A 504 9.97 22.52 -3.78
C ALA A 504 9.46 21.35 -4.66
N LEU A 505 9.54 21.48 -5.99
CA LEU A 505 9.03 20.51 -6.96
C LEU A 505 9.82 19.20 -6.88
N GLN A 506 9.10 18.09 -6.70
CA GLN A 506 9.63 16.74 -6.57
C GLN A 506 9.28 15.87 -7.80
N TYR A 507 8.21 16.22 -8.51
CA TYR A 507 7.75 15.59 -9.73
C TYR A 507 7.42 16.66 -10.78
N LEU A 508 7.99 16.50 -11.97
CA LEU A 508 7.67 17.27 -13.16
C LEU A 508 7.52 16.30 -14.35
N SER A 509 6.36 16.32 -15.00
CA SER A 509 6.23 15.70 -16.32
C SER A 509 6.10 16.77 -17.40
N LEU A 510 6.91 16.62 -18.44
CA LEU A 510 6.90 17.36 -19.70
C LEU A 510 6.82 16.39 -20.88
N LYS A 511 6.29 15.17 -20.64
CA LYS A 511 6.09 14.14 -21.66
C LYS A 511 5.30 14.70 -22.84
N LEU A 512 5.68 14.37 -24.07
CA LEU A 512 5.00 14.84 -25.29
C LEU A 512 4.91 16.38 -25.45
N CYS A 513 5.76 17.14 -24.75
CA CYS A 513 5.96 18.58 -25.01
C CYS A 513 6.98 18.77 -26.13
N GLU A 514 6.52 18.58 -27.37
CA GLU A 514 7.35 18.49 -28.59
C GLU A 514 8.19 19.76 -28.89
N ASN A 515 7.74 20.93 -28.44
CA ASN A 515 8.36 22.23 -28.74
C ASN A 515 9.43 22.69 -27.72
N LEU A 516 9.83 21.84 -26.78
CA LEU A 516 10.91 22.12 -25.82
C LEU A 516 12.29 21.76 -26.39
N THR A 517 13.27 22.63 -26.17
CA THR A 517 14.67 22.45 -26.58
C THR A 517 15.63 22.45 -25.39
N ASP A 518 16.92 22.26 -25.64
CA ASP A 518 17.99 22.32 -24.64
C ASP A 518 17.96 23.62 -23.82
N ALA A 519 17.55 24.74 -24.43
CA ALA A 519 17.43 26.02 -23.75
C ALA A 519 16.35 26.01 -22.65
N GLY A 520 15.25 25.26 -22.85
CA GLY A 520 14.20 25.08 -21.85
C GLY A 520 14.70 24.33 -20.61
N LEU A 521 15.53 23.29 -20.81
CA LEU A 521 16.09 22.51 -19.70
C LEU A 521 17.03 23.34 -18.80
N ALA A 522 17.68 24.38 -19.33
CA ALA A 522 18.49 25.31 -18.54
C ALA A 522 17.68 25.97 -17.40
N HIS A 523 16.37 26.19 -17.60
CA HIS A 523 15.48 26.78 -16.59
C HIS A 523 15.07 25.81 -15.46
N LEU A 524 15.29 24.50 -15.63
CA LEU A 524 15.04 23.49 -14.61
C LEU A 524 16.20 23.35 -13.60
N THR A 525 17.39 23.88 -13.91
CA THR A 525 18.59 23.83 -13.03
C THR A 525 18.37 24.23 -11.56
N PRO A 526 17.45 25.15 -11.17
CA PRO A 526 17.21 25.48 -9.75
C PRO A 526 16.41 24.41 -8.98
N LEU A 527 15.76 23.48 -9.68
CA LEU A 527 14.82 22.50 -9.12
C LEU A 527 15.53 21.31 -8.46
N THR A 528 16.54 21.57 -7.63
CA THR A 528 17.43 20.57 -7.02
C THR A 528 16.73 19.57 -6.07
N THR A 529 15.44 19.76 -5.78
CA THR A 529 14.58 18.83 -5.03
C THR A 529 13.82 17.83 -5.92
N LEU A 530 13.96 17.94 -7.25
CA LEU A 530 13.27 17.11 -8.22
C LEU A 530 13.74 15.65 -8.11
N GLU A 531 12.79 14.75 -7.87
CA GLU A 531 13.01 13.31 -7.74
C GLU A 531 12.52 12.55 -8.99
N HIS A 532 11.60 13.13 -9.76
CA HIS A 532 11.03 12.55 -10.97
C HIS A 532 10.95 13.61 -12.07
N LEU A 533 11.54 13.31 -13.23
CA LEU A 533 11.45 14.09 -14.46
C LEU A 533 11.07 13.16 -15.62
N ASP A 534 9.94 13.44 -16.27
CA ASP A 534 9.54 12.75 -17.50
C ASP A 534 9.72 13.70 -18.70
N LEU A 535 10.60 13.30 -19.62
CA LEU A 535 10.87 13.94 -20.90
C LEU A 535 10.69 12.91 -22.04
N GLY A 536 9.82 11.90 -21.88
CA GLY A 536 9.53 10.95 -22.95
C GLY A 536 8.75 11.60 -24.11
N LEU A 537 8.94 11.07 -25.31
CA LEU A 537 8.09 11.36 -26.48
C LEU A 537 7.40 10.08 -26.98
N ASP A 538 6.69 10.19 -28.09
CA ASP A 538 6.17 9.07 -28.88
C ASP A 538 6.62 9.24 -30.34
N LEU A 539 6.48 8.15 -31.10
CA LEU A 539 6.87 7.96 -32.51
C LEU A 539 6.79 9.23 -33.38
N GLY A 540 7.96 9.73 -33.78
CA GLY A 540 8.11 10.66 -34.90
C GLY A 540 8.10 12.16 -34.58
N CYS A 541 8.29 12.56 -33.31
CA CYS A 541 8.33 13.96 -32.89
C CYS A 541 9.70 14.40 -32.29
N CYS A 542 10.79 13.74 -32.69
CA CYS A 542 11.92 13.44 -31.81
C CYS A 542 13.16 14.38 -31.91
N HIS A 543 13.00 15.67 -32.23
CA HIS A 543 14.10 16.44 -32.84
C HIS A 543 14.78 17.53 -31.98
N ASN A 544 14.26 17.88 -30.80
CA ASN A 544 14.60 19.15 -30.14
C ASN A 544 15.52 19.09 -28.90
N LEU A 545 15.71 17.93 -28.27
CA LEU A 545 16.67 17.76 -27.16
C LEU A 545 17.94 17.04 -27.62
N THR A 546 19.09 17.49 -27.16
CA THR A 546 20.43 16.97 -27.50
C THR A 546 21.30 16.78 -26.25
N ASP A 547 22.55 16.38 -26.44
CA ASP A 547 23.56 16.25 -25.37
C ASP A 547 23.72 17.52 -24.52
N ASP A 548 23.64 18.71 -25.15
CA ASP A 548 23.75 20.01 -24.47
C ASP A 548 22.60 20.23 -23.46
N GLY A 549 21.40 19.71 -23.74
CA GLY A 549 20.26 19.76 -22.83
C GLY A 549 20.47 18.93 -21.56
N LEU A 550 21.08 17.75 -21.68
CA LEU A 550 21.40 16.89 -20.54
C LEU A 550 22.45 17.52 -19.62
N ALA A 551 23.35 18.38 -20.14
CA ALA A 551 24.30 19.13 -19.32
C ALA A 551 23.61 19.95 -18.22
N HIS A 552 22.42 20.49 -18.50
CA HIS A 552 21.61 21.23 -17.53
C HIS A 552 21.00 20.35 -16.43
N LEU A 553 20.75 19.06 -16.70
CA LEU A 553 20.20 18.12 -15.71
C LEU A 553 21.23 17.67 -14.67
N SER A 554 22.53 17.82 -14.93
CA SER A 554 23.64 17.36 -14.07
C SER A 554 23.61 17.88 -12.61
N SER A 555 22.91 18.99 -12.36
CA SER A 555 22.72 19.58 -11.03
C SER A 555 21.58 18.96 -10.21
N LEU A 556 20.70 18.18 -10.84
CA LEU A 556 19.47 17.64 -10.25
C LEU A 556 19.74 16.32 -9.51
N THR A 557 20.74 16.30 -8.62
CA THR A 557 21.26 15.07 -7.98
C THR A 557 20.27 14.35 -7.06
N ALA A 558 19.08 14.89 -6.84
CA ALA A 558 17.97 14.23 -6.15
C ALA A 558 17.13 13.32 -7.05
N LEU A 559 17.32 13.37 -8.38
CA LEU A 559 16.58 12.56 -9.35
C LEU A 559 16.71 11.06 -9.06
N LYS A 560 15.55 10.41 -9.00
CA LYS A 560 15.34 8.97 -8.85
C LYS A 560 14.72 8.37 -10.11
N HIS A 561 13.99 9.16 -10.88
CA HIS A 561 13.37 8.76 -12.14
C HIS A 561 13.65 9.79 -13.24
N LEU A 562 14.13 9.31 -14.38
CA LEU A 562 14.35 10.08 -15.58
C LEU A 562 13.86 9.26 -16.79
N ASP A 563 12.88 9.78 -17.51
CA ASP A 563 12.47 9.26 -18.83
C ASP A 563 13.06 10.18 -19.91
N LEU A 564 13.91 9.62 -20.76
CA LEU A 564 14.52 10.23 -21.94
C LEU A 564 14.23 9.38 -23.18
N SER A 565 13.10 8.68 -23.22
CA SER A 565 12.70 7.87 -24.38
C SER A 565 12.46 8.72 -25.63
N TRP A 566 12.69 8.12 -26.80
CA TRP A 566 12.50 8.70 -28.13
C TRP A 566 13.34 9.97 -28.39
N ARG A 567 14.63 9.93 -28.03
CA ARG A 567 15.58 11.04 -28.24
C ARG A 567 16.60 10.69 -29.33
N GLU A 568 16.20 10.91 -30.58
CA GLU A 568 17.03 10.67 -31.78
C GLU A 568 18.36 11.44 -31.74
N ASN A 569 18.37 12.68 -31.23
CA ASN A 569 19.57 13.54 -31.19
C ASN A 569 20.43 13.38 -29.90
N LEU A 570 20.12 12.40 -29.06
CA LEU A 570 20.93 12.05 -27.89
C LEU A 570 22.05 11.07 -28.28
N THR A 571 23.28 11.35 -27.87
CA THR A 571 24.46 10.51 -28.14
C THR A 571 25.17 10.10 -26.84
N ASP A 572 26.20 9.25 -26.98
CA ASP A 572 27.06 8.82 -25.88
C ASP A 572 27.63 9.98 -25.05
N ALA A 573 27.86 11.14 -25.67
CA ALA A 573 28.35 12.32 -24.97
C ALA A 573 27.33 12.90 -23.98
N GLY A 574 26.02 12.83 -24.28
CA GLY A 574 24.95 13.26 -23.40
C GLY A 574 24.89 12.45 -22.11
N LEU A 575 25.13 11.13 -22.19
CA LEU A 575 25.12 10.25 -21.01
C LEU A 575 26.22 10.60 -20.00
N ALA A 576 27.33 11.21 -20.42
CA ALA A 576 28.37 11.71 -19.52
C ALA A 576 27.83 12.73 -18.49
N HIS A 577 26.79 13.50 -18.85
CA HIS A 577 26.15 14.46 -17.96
C HIS A 577 25.23 13.84 -16.91
N LEU A 578 24.85 12.56 -17.07
CA LEU A 578 24.06 11.81 -16.07
C LEU A 578 24.93 11.24 -14.94
N THR A 579 26.25 11.18 -15.11
CA THR A 579 27.20 10.64 -14.10
C THR A 579 27.05 11.19 -12.66
N PRO A 580 26.63 12.45 -12.40
CA PRO A 580 26.42 12.94 -11.04
C PRO A 580 25.11 12.46 -10.38
N LEU A 581 24.17 11.93 -11.17
CA LEU A 581 22.81 11.59 -10.75
C LEU A 581 22.72 10.23 -10.04
N THR A 582 23.66 9.98 -9.12
CA THR A 582 23.84 8.71 -8.40
C THR A 582 22.66 8.25 -7.53
N ALA A 583 21.63 9.09 -7.39
CA ALA A 583 20.35 8.74 -6.76
C ALA A 583 19.35 8.07 -7.71
N LEU A 584 19.63 8.03 -9.02
CA LEU A 584 18.75 7.44 -10.04
C LEU A 584 18.45 5.97 -9.74
N ARG A 585 17.18 5.62 -9.88
CA ARG A 585 16.60 4.29 -9.73
C ARG A 585 15.90 3.82 -10.99
N HIS A 586 15.39 4.75 -11.80
CA HIS A 586 14.73 4.48 -13.06
C HIS A 586 15.31 5.39 -14.13
N LEU A 587 15.81 4.79 -15.20
CA LEU A 587 16.31 5.48 -16.39
C LEU A 587 15.71 4.79 -17.61
N ASP A 588 14.93 5.54 -18.39
CA ASP A 588 14.43 5.09 -19.69
C ASP A 588 15.19 5.82 -20.81
N LEU A 589 15.85 5.04 -21.67
CA LEU A 589 16.57 5.47 -22.87
C LEU A 589 16.03 4.76 -24.11
N SER A 590 14.79 4.25 -24.07
CA SER A 590 14.15 3.55 -25.18
C SER A 590 14.16 4.42 -26.45
N TRP A 591 14.47 3.84 -27.60
CA TRP A 591 14.50 4.48 -28.91
C TRP A 591 15.43 5.70 -29.01
N CYS A 592 16.50 5.71 -28.23
CA CYS A 592 17.65 6.59 -28.43
C CYS A 592 18.65 5.91 -29.39
N GLU A 593 18.33 5.89 -30.68
CA GLU A 593 19.06 5.10 -31.70
C GLU A 593 20.54 5.46 -31.86
N ASN A 594 20.96 6.67 -31.45
CA ASN A 594 22.35 7.14 -31.52
C ASN A 594 23.18 6.86 -30.25
N LEU A 595 22.65 6.08 -29.30
CA LEU A 595 23.43 5.54 -28.18
C LEU A 595 24.14 4.24 -28.59
N THR A 596 25.42 4.14 -28.23
CA THR A 596 26.30 3.00 -28.49
C THR A 596 26.92 2.47 -27.20
N ASP A 597 27.71 1.39 -27.32
CA ASP A 597 28.36 0.72 -26.20
C ASP A 597 29.21 1.68 -25.34
N GLU A 598 29.89 2.65 -25.96
CA GLU A 598 30.70 3.68 -25.28
C GLU A 598 29.85 4.58 -24.37
N GLY A 599 28.58 4.82 -24.71
CA GLY A 599 27.65 5.58 -23.88
C GLY A 599 27.32 4.89 -22.55
N LEU A 600 27.22 3.56 -22.56
CA LEU A 600 26.91 2.77 -21.35
C LEU A 600 28.02 2.84 -20.30
N ALA A 601 29.27 3.12 -20.68
CA ALA A 601 30.37 3.34 -19.76
C ALA A 601 30.09 4.48 -18.76
N TYR A 602 29.34 5.51 -19.16
CA TYR A 602 28.95 6.63 -18.30
C TYR A 602 27.84 6.28 -17.30
N LEU A 603 27.13 5.16 -17.47
CA LEU A 603 26.12 4.71 -16.50
C LEU A 603 26.75 3.97 -15.30
N THR A 604 28.02 3.59 -15.37
CA THR A 604 28.73 2.85 -14.30
C THR A 604 28.67 3.48 -12.88
N PRO A 605 28.58 4.81 -12.67
CA PRO A 605 28.41 5.40 -11.34
C PRO A 605 27.01 5.24 -10.75
N LEU A 606 26.00 4.89 -11.57
CA LEU A 606 24.58 4.85 -11.19
C LEU A 606 24.21 3.55 -10.45
N VAL A 607 25.01 3.16 -9.46
CA VAL A 607 24.88 1.89 -8.72
C VAL A 607 23.58 1.74 -7.92
N ALA A 608 22.76 2.79 -7.82
CA ALA A 608 21.42 2.77 -7.24
C ALA A 608 20.31 2.41 -8.26
N LEU A 609 20.65 2.25 -9.54
CA LEU A 609 19.69 2.00 -10.62
C LEU A 609 18.99 0.65 -10.43
N GLN A 610 17.66 0.65 -10.52
CA GLN A 610 16.77 -0.50 -10.32
C GLN A 610 16.03 -0.87 -11.62
N TYR A 611 15.78 0.12 -12.48
CA TYR A 611 15.16 -0.02 -13.79
C TYR A 611 16.04 0.67 -14.84
N LEU A 612 16.35 -0.06 -15.90
CA LEU A 612 16.97 0.45 -17.12
C LEU A 612 16.21 -0.08 -18.34
N SER A 613 15.77 0.81 -19.21
CA SER A 613 15.35 0.44 -20.58
C SER A 613 16.34 1.01 -21.59
N LEU A 614 16.83 0.13 -22.46
CA LEU A 614 17.64 0.43 -23.64
C LEU A 614 16.91 -0.04 -24.91
N LYS A 615 15.59 -0.23 -24.85
CA LYS A 615 14.78 -0.78 -25.95
C LYS A 615 15.05 -0.05 -27.28
N GLY A 616 15.28 -0.77 -28.37
CA GLY A 616 15.47 -0.20 -29.70
C GLY A 616 16.74 0.64 -29.89
N SER A 617 17.72 0.56 -28.98
CA SER A 617 19.03 1.22 -29.13
C SER A 617 20.03 0.37 -29.94
N ASP A 618 21.13 0.99 -30.40
CA ASP A 618 22.14 0.35 -31.27
C ASP A 618 23.24 -0.42 -30.50
N ILE A 619 22.94 -0.80 -29.25
CA ILE A 619 23.82 -1.51 -28.30
C ILE A 619 24.16 -2.93 -28.77
N THR A 620 25.38 -3.36 -28.49
CA THR A 620 25.90 -4.70 -28.79
C THR A 620 26.26 -5.48 -27.53
N ASP A 621 26.74 -6.71 -27.71
CA ASP A 621 27.24 -7.55 -26.62
C ASP A 621 28.42 -6.93 -25.84
N GLU A 622 29.22 -6.05 -26.46
CA GLU A 622 30.35 -5.38 -25.79
C GLU A 622 29.86 -4.35 -24.75
N GLY A 623 28.79 -3.60 -25.05
CA GLY A 623 28.22 -2.61 -24.13
C GLY A 623 27.63 -3.21 -22.85
N LEU A 624 27.24 -4.48 -22.88
CA LEU A 624 26.73 -5.19 -21.69
C LEU A 624 27.79 -5.35 -20.59
N GLU A 625 29.10 -5.24 -20.90
CA GLU A 625 30.16 -5.22 -19.88
C GLU A 625 29.98 -4.06 -18.88
N HIS A 626 29.57 -2.88 -19.37
CA HIS A 626 29.41 -1.70 -18.53
C HIS A 626 28.25 -1.83 -17.53
N LEU A 627 27.22 -2.62 -17.86
CA LEU A 627 26.05 -2.84 -17.00
C LEU A 627 26.35 -3.74 -15.79
N ALA A 628 27.41 -4.57 -15.82
CA ALA A 628 27.74 -5.54 -14.77
C ALA A 628 27.93 -4.94 -13.36
N HIS A 629 28.18 -3.64 -13.26
CA HIS A 629 28.37 -2.94 -11.99
C HIS A 629 27.06 -2.47 -11.34
N LEU A 630 25.94 -2.50 -12.07
CA LEU A 630 24.62 -2.03 -11.65
C LEU A 630 23.90 -3.08 -10.77
N SER A 631 24.57 -3.56 -9.72
CA SER A 631 24.09 -4.66 -8.87
C SER A 631 22.73 -4.43 -8.17
N ALA A 632 22.19 -3.22 -8.16
CA ALA A 632 20.84 -2.90 -7.67
C ALA A 632 19.74 -3.13 -8.73
N LEU A 633 20.10 -3.43 -9.98
CA LEU A 633 19.18 -3.55 -11.10
C LEU A 633 18.23 -4.74 -10.90
N ARG A 634 16.94 -4.46 -11.08
CA ARG A 634 15.81 -5.39 -10.99
C ARG A 634 15.13 -5.57 -12.33
N HIS A 635 15.11 -4.54 -13.16
CA HIS A 635 14.46 -4.55 -14.47
C HIS A 635 15.45 -4.06 -15.53
N LEU A 636 15.68 -4.91 -16.54
CA LEU A 636 16.48 -4.58 -17.72
C LEU A 636 15.67 -4.91 -18.98
N SER A 637 15.37 -3.90 -19.79
CA SER A 637 14.84 -4.12 -21.14
C SER A 637 15.90 -3.82 -22.20
N LEU A 638 16.16 -4.84 -23.02
CA LEU A 638 16.99 -4.86 -24.22
C LEU A 638 16.13 -5.25 -25.43
N ASN A 639 14.81 -5.02 -25.36
CA ASN A 639 13.89 -5.31 -26.46
C ASN A 639 14.34 -4.59 -27.76
N ASP A 640 14.20 -5.22 -28.91
CA ASP A 640 14.59 -4.69 -30.22
C ASP A 640 16.09 -4.26 -30.33
N CYS A 641 16.97 -4.64 -29.39
CA CYS A 641 18.43 -4.43 -29.49
C CYS A 641 19.07 -5.41 -30.48
N ARG A 642 18.78 -5.23 -31.77
CA ARG A 642 19.00 -6.20 -32.87
C ARG A 642 20.44 -6.67 -33.08
N ARG A 643 21.44 -5.99 -32.51
CA ARG A 643 22.86 -6.34 -32.58
C ARG A 643 23.32 -7.29 -31.48
N ILE A 644 22.56 -7.45 -30.40
CA ILE A 644 22.85 -8.42 -29.34
C ILE A 644 22.67 -9.83 -29.91
N ASN A 645 23.72 -10.63 -29.80
CA ASN A 645 23.79 -12.02 -30.25
C ASN A 645 24.17 -12.99 -29.12
N GLY A 646 24.25 -12.52 -27.88
CA GLY A 646 24.24 -13.33 -26.66
C GLY A 646 25.60 -13.57 -26.01
N TYR A 647 26.73 -13.29 -26.65
CA TYR A 647 28.04 -13.39 -25.99
C TYR A 647 28.15 -12.45 -24.79
N GLY A 648 27.45 -11.32 -24.81
CA GLY A 648 27.46 -10.31 -23.76
C GLY A 648 26.62 -10.68 -22.53
N LEU A 649 25.74 -11.69 -22.62
CA LEU A 649 24.95 -12.16 -21.48
C LEU A 649 25.83 -12.67 -20.32
N ALA A 650 27.08 -13.06 -20.62
CA ALA A 650 28.09 -13.41 -19.62
C ALA A 650 28.34 -12.28 -18.60
N HIS A 651 28.27 -11.01 -19.02
CA HIS A 651 28.47 -9.86 -18.14
C HIS A 651 27.29 -9.62 -17.19
N LEU A 652 26.07 -9.98 -17.62
CA LEU A 652 24.84 -9.83 -16.84
C LEU A 652 24.76 -10.83 -15.67
N THR A 653 25.57 -11.89 -15.65
CA THR A 653 25.62 -12.91 -14.56
C THR A 653 25.86 -12.33 -13.16
N SER A 654 26.41 -11.12 -13.09
CA SER A 654 26.66 -10.35 -11.87
C SER A 654 25.39 -9.71 -11.28
N LEU A 655 24.34 -9.53 -12.08
CA LEU A 655 23.09 -8.84 -11.74
C LEU A 655 22.12 -9.76 -10.99
N VAL A 656 22.59 -10.37 -9.90
CA VAL A 656 21.85 -11.38 -9.13
C VAL A 656 20.52 -10.90 -8.53
N ASN A 657 20.26 -9.59 -8.52
CA ASN A 657 18.99 -8.99 -8.08
C ASN A 657 17.98 -8.76 -9.22
N LEU A 658 18.30 -9.19 -10.45
CA LEU A 658 17.42 -9.01 -11.60
C LEU A 658 16.15 -9.86 -11.45
N GLU A 659 15.00 -9.19 -11.49
CA GLU A 659 13.64 -9.74 -11.35
C GLU A 659 12.93 -9.80 -12.73
N HIS A 660 13.26 -8.89 -13.64
CA HIS A 660 12.72 -8.80 -15.00
C HIS A 660 13.84 -8.60 -16.02
N LEU A 661 13.85 -9.44 -17.06
CA LEU A 661 14.73 -9.34 -18.22
C LEU A 661 13.91 -9.48 -19.49
N ASP A 662 13.99 -8.47 -20.36
CA ASP A 662 13.38 -8.49 -21.68
C ASP A 662 14.46 -8.45 -22.76
N LEU A 663 14.56 -9.54 -23.52
CA LEU A 663 15.45 -9.73 -24.66
C LEU A 663 14.66 -9.89 -25.97
N SER A 664 13.36 -9.58 -25.97
CA SER A 664 12.52 -9.82 -27.15
C SER A 664 12.97 -9.02 -28.38
N GLY A 665 12.84 -9.59 -29.58
CA GLY A 665 13.38 -8.99 -30.80
C GLY A 665 14.91 -9.04 -30.93
N CYS A 666 15.65 -9.68 -30.01
CA CYS A 666 17.07 -10.01 -30.19
C CYS A 666 17.22 -11.19 -31.18
N TYR A 667 16.88 -10.96 -32.46
CA TYR A 667 16.71 -11.98 -33.50
C TYR A 667 17.88 -12.96 -33.67
N HIS A 668 19.09 -12.54 -33.31
CA HIS A 668 20.34 -13.29 -33.50
C HIS A 668 20.77 -14.10 -32.27
N LEU A 669 20.04 -14.05 -31.16
CA LEU A 669 20.36 -14.77 -29.91
C LEU A 669 20.29 -16.29 -30.10
N PRO A 670 21.41 -17.04 -29.98
CA PRO A 670 21.44 -18.48 -30.11
C PRO A 670 21.32 -19.17 -28.76
N SER A 671 20.66 -20.33 -28.74
CA SER A 671 20.29 -21.05 -27.52
C SER A 671 21.40 -21.31 -26.51
N PHE A 672 22.62 -21.63 -26.95
CA PHE A 672 23.72 -22.00 -26.06
C PHE A 672 24.25 -20.84 -25.19
N GLN A 673 23.78 -19.61 -25.40
CA GLN A 673 24.12 -18.44 -24.58
C GLN A 673 23.19 -18.29 -23.37
N LEU A 674 22.04 -18.98 -23.36
CA LEU A 674 21.10 -18.93 -22.23
C LEU A 674 21.69 -19.50 -20.95
N ILE A 675 22.76 -20.32 -21.03
CA ILE A 675 23.59 -20.77 -19.89
C ILE A 675 24.01 -19.63 -18.96
N TYR A 676 24.22 -18.40 -19.45
CA TYR A 676 24.58 -17.27 -18.60
C TYR A 676 23.39 -16.77 -17.75
N LEU A 677 22.17 -16.88 -18.26
CA LEU A 677 20.96 -16.51 -17.52
C LEU A 677 20.71 -17.43 -16.33
N SER A 678 21.20 -18.67 -16.35
CA SER A 678 21.07 -19.66 -15.25
C SER A 678 21.51 -19.16 -13.86
N SER A 679 22.38 -18.14 -13.82
CA SER A 679 22.86 -17.50 -12.60
C SER A 679 21.88 -16.50 -11.97
N LEU A 680 20.89 -16.03 -12.74
CA LEU A 680 19.93 -14.98 -12.36
C LEU A 680 18.74 -15.57 -11.58
N VAL A 681 19.03 -16.29 -10.51
CA VAL A 681 18.05 -17.12 -9.77
C VAL A 681 16.84 -16.34 -9.19
N ASN A 682 16.90 -15.01 -9.11
CA ASN A 682 15.80 -14.15 -8.67
C ASN A 682 14.86 -13.69 -9.80
N LEU A 683 15.14 -14.09 -11.05
CA LEU A 683 14.34 -13.72 -12.22
C LEU A 683 12.92 -14.28 -12.12
N GLN A 684 11.95 -13.38 -12.20
CA GLN A 684 10.51 -13.67 -12.15
C GLN A 684 9.86 -13.53 -13.52
N HIS A 685 10.40 -12.66 -14.38
CA HIS A 685 9.88 -12.40 -15.72
C HIS A 685 10.99 -12.44 -16.76
N LEU A 686 10.88 -13.35 -17.72
CA LEU A 686 11.79 -13.48 -18.85
C LEU A 686 11.01 -13.38 -20.15
N ASN A 687 11.32 -12.37 -20.95
CA ASN A 687 10.80 -12.26 -22.31
C ASN A 687 11.90 -12.57 -23.33
N LEU A 688 11.66 -13.61 -24.14
CA LEU A 688 12.52 -14.07 -25.22
C LEU A 688 11.76 -14.08 -26.57
N SER A 689 10.64 -13.37 -26.69
CA SER A 689 9.84 -13.39 -27.91
C SER A 689 10.57 -12.87 -29.14
N GLU A 690 10.22 -13.43 -30.30
CA GLU A 690 10.87 -13.19 -31.59
C GLU A 690 12.38 -13.49 -31.65
N CYS A 691 12.99 -14.13 -30.63
CA CYS A 691 14.38 -14.59 -30.70
C CYS A 691 14.52 -15.79 -31.67
N PHE A 692 14.51 -15.54 -32.98
CA PHE A 692 14.47 -16.57 -34.03
C PHE A 692 15.67 -17.54 -34.00
N GLY A 693 16.80 -17.15 -33.39
CA GLY A 693 17.95 -18.00 -33.15
C GLY A 693 17.76 -19.10 -32.09
N LEU A 694 16.68 -19.07 -31.30
CA LEU A 694 16.43 -20.05 -30.23
C LEU A 694 15.87 -21.38 -30.77
N CYS A 695 16.64 -22.46 -30.58
CA CYS A 695 16.21 -23.86 -30.61
C CYS A 695 15.97 -24.42 -29.20
N HIS A 696 15.42 -25.64 -29.13
CA HIS A 696 15.02 -26.32 -27.89
C HIS A 696 16.14 -26.52 -26.85
N ASP A 697 17.40 -26.66 -27.29
CA ASP A 697 18.52 -27.00 -26.42
C ASP A 697 18.76 -25.93 -25.32
N GLY A 698 18.46 -24.67 -25.60
CA GLY A 698 18.68 -23.56 -24.66
C GLY A 698 17.67 -23.45 -23.53
N LEU A 699 16.55 -24.19 -23.59
CA LEU A 699 15.59 -24.22 -22.48
C LEU A 699 16.07 -25.12 -21.32
N GLU A 700 17.04 -26.00 -21.55
CA GLU A 700 17.71 -26.75 -20.47
C GLU A 700 18.50 -25.80 -19.55
N ASP A 701 19.07 -24.72 -20.09
CA ASP A 701 19.84 -23.72 -19.34
C ASP A 701 18.98 -22.85 -18.43
N LEU A 702 17.68 -22.74 -18.71
CA LEU A 702 16.73 -22.00 -17.86
C LEU A 702 16.28 -22.82 -16.64
N THR A 703 16.66 -24.10 -16.54
CA THR A 703 16.24 -25.00 -15.45
C THR A 703 16.62 -24.57 -14.02
N PRO A 704 17.60 -23.68 -13.77
CA PRO A 704 17.86 -23.15 -12.42
C PRO A 704 16.97 -21.96 -11.99
N LEU A 705 16.15 -21.40 -12.87
CA LEU A 705 15.36 -20.18 -12.62
C LEU A 705 14.07 -20.45 -11.83
N MET A 706 14.21 -20.98 -10.61
CA MET A 706 13.09 -21.48 -9.79
C MET A 706 12.03 -20.41 -9.40
N ASN A 707 12.38 -19.12 -9.46
CA ASN A 707 11.45 -18.02 -9.16
C ASN A 707 10.66 -17.51 -10.39
N LEU A 708 10.84 -18.12 -11.57
CA LEU A 708 10.25 -17.65 -12.82
C LEU A 708 8.72 -17.83 -12.83
N GLN A 709 8.00 -16.72 -12.93
CA GLN A 709 6.53 -16.66 -12.93
C GLN A 709 5.96 -16.35 -14.32
N TYR A 710 6.73 -15.65 -15.16
CA TYR A 710 6.37 -15.29 -16.53
C TYR A 710 7.48 -15.69 -17.49
N LEU A 711 7.11 -16.41 -18.55
CA LEU A 711 7.99 -16.76 -19.67
C LEU A 711 7.26 -16.53 -21.00
N ASP A 712 7.77 -15.60 -21.80
CA ASP A 712 7.33 -15.39 -23.19
C ASP A 712 8.38 -15.94 -24.16
N LEU A 713 7.95 -16.92 -24.96
CA LEU A 713 8.71 -17.56 -26.03
C LEU A 713 7.99 -17.39 -27.39
N SER A 714 7.03 -16.48 -27.49
CA SER A 714 6.26 -16.26 -28.71
C SER A 714 7.17 -15.90 -29.90
N GLY A 715 6.78 -16.29 -31.10
CA GLY A 715 7.61 -16.11 -32.30
C GLY A 715 8.90 -16.95 -32.36
N CYS A 716 9.22 -17.79 -31.35
CA CYS A 716 10.39 -18.69 -31.39
C CYS A 716 10.17 -19.89 -32.34
N ILE A 717 10.14 -19.61 -33.65
CA ILE A 717 9.80 -20.57 -34.73
C ILE A 717 10.65 -21.85 -34.78
N ASN A 718 11.77 -21.89 -34.05
CA ASN A 718 12.70 -23.02 -34.01
C ASN A 718 12.55 -23.90 -32.75
N LEU A 719 11.71 -23.50 -31.79
CA LEU A 719 11.36 -24.29 -30.61
C LEU A 719 10.50 -25.51 -30.97
N THR A 720 10.81 -26.68 -30.39
CA THR A 720 10.13 -27.96 -30.62
C THR A 720 9.65 -28.57 -29.30
N ASP A 721 8.88 -29.66 -29.37
CA ASP A 721 8.38 -30.42 -28.21
C ASP A 721 9.46 -30.78 -27.18
N GLN A 722 10.69 -31.04 -27.63
CA GLN A 722 11.85 -31.31 -26.77
C GLN A 722 12.19 -30.14 -25.83
N GLY A 723 11.94 -28.90 -26.27
CA GLY A 723 12.14 -27.71 -25.44
C GLY A 723 11.12 -27.63 -24.31
N LEU A 724 9.86 -28.00 -24.58
CA LEU A 724 8.83 -28.08 -23.53
C LEU A 724 9.11 -29.21 -22.53
N ALA A 725 9.78 -30.29 -22.94
CA ALA A 725 10.26 -31.30 -22.01
C ALA A 725 11.25 -30.72 -20.98
N TYR A 726 12.16 -29.85 -21.39
CA TYR A 726 13.08 -29.15 -20.46
C TYR A 726 12.38 -28.18 -19.52
N LEU A 727 11.30 -27.49 -19.96
CA LEU A 727 10.47 -26.68 -19.07
C LEU A 727 9.75 -27.49 -17.97
N THR A 728 9.84 -28.83 -18.00
CA THR A 728 9.10 -29.74 -17.10
C THR A 728 10.01 -30.60 -16.22
N SER A 729 11.33 -30.57 -16.45
CA SER A 729 12.32 -31.00 -15.44
C SER A 729 12.48 -29.99 -14.30
N LEU A 730 11.98 -28.76 -14.50
CA LEU A 730 11.78 -27.66 -13.55
C LEU A 730 10.72 -27.97 -12.46
N VAL A 731 10.89 -29.09 -11.75
CA VAL A 731 9.98 -29.52 -10.69
C VAL A 731 10.05 -28.54 -9.51
N GLY A 732 9.06 -27.66 -9.42
CA GLY A 732 8.96 -26.61 -8.39
C GLY A 732 8.76 -25.19 -8.90
N LEU A 733 8.64 -24.97 -10.22
CA LEU A 733 8.28 -23.66 -10.77
C LEU A 733 6.88 -23.20 -10.35
N ASP A 734 6.79 -21.96 -9.86
CA ASP A 734 5.56 -21.20 -9.72
C ASP A 734 5.25 -20.40 -11.01
N LEU A 735 5.43 -21.02 -12.18
CA LEU A 735 5.17 -20.40 -13.49
C LEU A 735 3.66 -20.18 -13.68
N GLN A 736 3.26 -18.90 -13.78
CA GLN A 736 1.87 -18.47 -13.87
C GLN A 736 1.48 -18.06 -15.30
N HIS A 737 2.43 -17.58 -16.10
CA HIS A 737 2.21 -17.15 -17.48
C HIS A 737 3.22 -17.80 -18.42
N LEU A 738 2.71 -18.42 -19.49
CA LEU A 738 3.52 -18.99 -20.58
C LEU A 738 2.92 -18.58 -21.93
N ASP A 739 3.68 -17.84 -22.73
CA ASP A 739 3.34 -17.55 -24.12
C ASP A 739 4.21 -18.39 -25.07
N LEU A 740 3.56 -19.17 -25.93
CA LEU A 740 4.17 -19.98 -26.98
C LEU A 740 3.62 -19.60 -28.36
N SER A 741 2.95 -18.46 -28.49
CA SER A 741 2.28 -18.05 -29.71
C SER A 741 3.22 -18.05 -30.92
N GLY A 742 2.79 -18.57 -32.06
CA GLY A 742 3.60 -18.67 -33.27
C GLY A 742 4.75 -19.70 -33.22
N CYS A 743 4.89 -20.50 -32.15
CA CYS A 743 5.86 -21.61 -32.05
C CYS A 743 5.43 -22.81 -32.90
N LYS A 744 5.46 -22.61 -34.23
CA LYS A 744 4.86 -23.49 -35.26
C LYS A 744 5.37 -24.94 -35.31
N LYS A 745 6.44 -25.30 -34.58
CA LYS A 745 6.96 -26.69 -34.51
C LYS A 745 6.55 -27.44 -33.23
N ILE A 746 5.77 -26.83 -32.34
CA ILE A 746 5.16 -27.50 -31.18
C ILE A 746 3.95 -28.32 -31.64
N THR A 747 3.81 -29.54 -31.10
CA THR A 747 2.75 -30.50 -31.39
C THR A 747 2.05 -30.96 -30.10
N ASP A 748 1.04 -31.82 -30.23
CA ASP A 748 0.36 -32.46 -29.11
C ASP A 748 1.32 -33.15 -28.12
N THR A 749 2.46 -33.65 -28.61
CA THR A 749 3.52 -34.26 -27.77
C THR A 749 4.15 -33.23 -26.84
N GLY A 750 4.35 -31.99 -27.32
CA GLY A 750 4.85 -30.87 -26.52
C GLY A 750 3.89 -30.50 -25.39
N LEU A 751 2.58 -30.44 -25.67
CA LEU A 751 1.57 -30.12 -24.64
C LEU A 751 1.46 -31.22 -23.57
N ALA A 752 1.76 -32.48 -23.90
CA ALA A 752 1.80 -33.56 -22.91
C ALA A 752 2.87 -33.33 -21.82
N HIS A 753 3.95 -32.61 -22.13
CA HIS A 753 4.96 -32.24 -21.15
C HIS A 753 4.42 -31.20 -20.16
N LEU A 754 3.71 -30.17 -20.63
CA LEU A 754 3.24 -29.03 -19.80
C LEU A 754 2.32 -29.43 -18.63
N THR A 755 1.80 -30.66 -18.62
CA THR A 755 0.89 -31.21 -17.59
C THR A 755 1.39 -31.12 -16.14
N SER A 756 2.69 -30.92 -15.92
CA SER A 756 3.27 -30.69 -14.59
C SER A 756 3.19 -29.25 -14.08
N LEU A 757 2.93 -28.27 -14.94
CA LEU A 757 2.91 -26.83 -14.61
C LEU A 757 1.57 -26.42 -13.98
N VAL A 758 1.18 -27.08 -12.89
CA VAL A 758 -0.13 -26.93 -12.24
C VAL A 758 -0.40 -25.51 -11.68
N THR A 759 0.62 -24.67 -11.59
CA THR A 759 0.59 -23.27 -11.16
C THR A 759 0.19 -22.29 -12.28
N LEU A 760 0.15 -22.75 -13.53
CA LEU A 760 -0.11 -21.93 -14.71
C LEU A 760 -1.54 -21.38 -14.71
N GLN A 761 -1.66 -20.05 -14.90
CA GLN A 761 -2.93 -19.30 -14.94
C GLN A 761 -3.23 -18.75 -16.33
N HIS A 762 -2.21 -18.45 -17.13
CA HIS A 762 -2.34 -17.95 -18.49
C HIS A 762 -1.46 -18.75 -19.45
N LEU A 763 -2.07 -19.25 -20.53
CA LEU A 763 -1.40 -19.99 -21.58
C LEU A 763 -1.84 -19.47 -22.94
N ASN A 764 -0.91 -18.94 -23.73
CA ASN A 764 -1.17 -18.56 -25.12
C ASN A 764 -0.53 -19.58 -26.06
N LEU A 765 -1.35 -20.19 -26.92
CA LEU A 765 -0.94 -21.14 -27.95
C LEU A 765 -1.34 -20.65 -29.35
N SER A 766 -1.70 -19.38 -29.51
CA SER A 766 -2.15 -18.82 -30.78
C SER A 766 -1.14 -19.07 -31.91
N GLU A 767 -1.60 -19.30 -33.13
CA GLU A 767 -0.76 -19.69 -34.28
C GLU A 767 0.09 -20.98 -34.13
N CYS A 768 -0.08 -21.80 -33.08
CA CYS A 768 0.51 -23.14 -32.98
C CYS A 768 -0.25 -24.14 -33.86
N VAL A 769 -0.08 -24.00 -35.18
CA VAL A 769 -0.86 -24.69 -36.23
C VAL A 769 -0.81 -26.23 -36.21
N ASN A 770 0.14 -26.83 -35.49
CA ASN A 770 0.32 -28.29 -35.40
C ASN A 770 -0.34 -28.92 -34.16
N LEU A 771 -1.08 -28.15 -33.36
CA LEU A 771 -1.88 -28.64 -32.24
C LEU A 771 -3.25 -29.16 -32.70
N THR A 772 -3.70 -30.27 -32.12
CA THR A 772 -5.01 -30.88 -32.37
C THR A 772 -5.82 -31.02 -31.07
N ASP A 773 -7.05 -31.52 -31.20
CA ASP A 773 -7.90 -31.93 -30.07
C ASP A 773 -7.18 -32.85 -29.07
N THR A 774 -6.21 -33.64 -29.53
CA THR A 774 -5.40 -34.54 -28.69
C THR A 774 -4.48 -33.75 -27.75
N GLY A 775 -3.82 -32.71 -28.26
CA GLY A 775 -2.97 -31.83 -27.46
C GLY A 775 -3.75 -31.08 -26.40
N LEU A 776 -4.92 -30.54 -26.78
CA LEU A 776 -5.83 -29.85 -25.86
C LEU A 776 -6.32 -30.76 -24.72
N ALA A 777 -6.49 -32.06 -24.96
CA ALA A 777 -6.88 -33.02 -23.92
C ALA A 777 -5.82 -33.19 -22.82
N HIS A 778 -4.53 -32.93 -23.09
CA HIS A 778 -3.48 -32.97 -22.05
C HIS A 778 -3.61 -31.79 -21.06
N LEU A 779 -4.03 -30.62 -21.54
CA LEU A 779 -4.16 -29.40 -20.73
C LEU A 779 -5.27 -29.47 -19.67
N VAL A 780 -6.11 -30.51 -19.67
CA VAL A 780 -7.15 -30.75 -18.64
C VAL A 780 -6.55 -30.88 -17.23
N SER A 781 -5.26 -31.25 -17.13
CA SER A 781 -4.50 -31.32 -15.88
C SER A 781 -4.18 -29.95 -15.25
N LEU A 782 -4.27 -28.85 -16.00
CA LEU A 782 -3.91 -27.50 -15.54
C LEU A 782 -5.07 -26.83 -14.79
N VAL A 783 -5.34 -27.32 -13.58
CA VAL A 783 -6.51 -26.94 -12.77
C VAL A 783 -6.58 -25.47 -12.32
N ASN A 784 -5.48 -24.72 -12.41
CA ASN A 784 -5.44 -23.29 -12.07
C ASN A 784 -5.46 -22.37 -13.31
N LEU A 785 -5.55 -22.94 -14.52
CA LEU A 785 -5.57 -22.16 -15.75
C LEU A 785 -6.85 -21.33 -15.80
N GLN A 786 -6.73 -20.00 -15.96
CA GLN A 786 -7.85 -19.07 -16.03
C GLN A 786 -8.08 -18.59 -17.47
N TYR A 787 -6.99 -18.43 -18.23
CA TYR A 787 -6.97 -17.91 -19.59
C TYR A 787 -6.24 -18.88 -20.52
N LEU A 788 -6.90 -19.25 -21.61
CA LEU A 788 -6.32 -20.04 -22.70
C LEU A 788 -6.67 -19.36 -24.03
N GLU A 789 -5.64 -18.96 -24.78
CA GLU A 789 -5.80 -18.37 -26.12
C GLU A 789 -5.40 -19.37 -27.21
N LEU A 790 -6.30 -19.60 -28.17
CA LEU A 790 -6.16 -20.62 -29.23
C LEU A 790 -6.37 -20.04 -30.65
N ARG A 791 -6.12 -18.74 -30.84
CA ARG A 791 -6.37 -18.07 -32.12
C ARG A 791 -5.54 -18.69 -33.24
N GLU A 792 -6.12 -18.88 -34.42
CA GLU A 792 -5.47 -19.51 -35.60
C GLU A 792 -4.95 -20.96 -35.39
N CYS A 793 -5.34 -21.66 -34.30
CA CYS A 793 -5.07 -23.09 -34.09
C CYS A 793 -5.98 -23.99 -34.96
N LYS A 794 -5.76 -23.97 -36.27
CA LYS A 794 -6.64 -24.53 -37.33
C LYS A 794 -6.98 -26.02 -37.24
N ASN A 795 -6.25 -26.79 -36.43
CA ASN A 795 -6.46 -28.23 -36.26
C ASN A 795 -7.12 -28.61 -34.93
N ILE A 796 -7.47 -27.62 -34.08
CA ILE A 796 -8.36 -27.79 -32.93
C ILE A 796 -9.81 -27.56 -33.41
N THR A 797 -10.72 -28.44 -33.02
CA THR A 797 -12.13 -28.45 -33.46
C THR A 797 -13.09 -28.12 -32.32
N ASP A 798 -14.33 -27.77 -32.67
CA ASP A 798 -15.43 -27.58 -31.71
C ASP A 798 -15.61 -28.79 -30.78
N ALA A 799 -15.28 -30.01 -31.23
CA ALA A 799 -15.38 -31.22 -30.42
C ALA A 799 -14.28 -31.30 -29.35
N GLY A 800 -13.04 -30.93 -29.69
CA GLY A 800 -11.94 -30.80 -28.72
C GLY A 800 -12.20 -29.72 -27.70
N LEU A 801 -12.65 -28.54 -28.15
CA LEU A 801 -13.05 -27.44 -27.27
C LEU A 801 -14.18 -27.84 -26.31
N ALA A 802 -15.24 -28.49 -26.81
CA ALA A 802 -16.34 -28.97 -25.98
C ALA A 802 -15.88 -30.01 -24.93
N HIS A 803 -14.98 -30.91 -25.30
CA HIS A 803 -14.38 -31.89 -24.38
C HIS A 803 -13.52 -31.20 -23.30
N TYR A 804 -12.76 -30.18 -23.67
CA TYR A 804 -11.94 -29.42 -22.73
C TYR A 804 -12.80 -28.62 -21.73
N ILE A 805 -13.77 -27.85 -22.23
CA ILE A 805 -14.70 -27.03 -21.42
C ILE A 805 -15.49 -27.87 -20.41
N GLN A 806 -15.92 -29.09 -20.77
CA GLN A 806 -16.67 -29.96 -19.85
C GLN A 806 -15.90 -30.32 -18.58
N ASN A 807 -14.57 -30.19 -18.58
CA ASN A 807 -13.70 -30.57 -17.47
C ASN A 807 -13.09 -29.36 -16.73
N GLN A 808 -13.43 -28.12 -17.09
CA GLN A 808 -12.71 -26.91 -16.65
C GLN A 808 -13.62 -25.67 -16.47
N GLN A 809 -13.33 -24.81 -15.48
CA GLN A 809 -14.04 -23.53 -15.26
C GLN A 809 -13.15 -22.35 -15.68
N ILE A 810 -13.14 -21.99 -16.97
CA ILE A 810 -12.15 -21.04 -17.52
C ILE A 810 -12.74 -20.00 -18.48
N ILE A 811 -11.95 -18.96 -18.78
CA ILE A 811 -12.21 -17.98 -19.83
C ILE A 811 -11.40 -18.37 -21.08
N LEU A 812 -12.09 -18.78 -22.14
CA LEU A 812 -11.50 -19.05 -23.46
C LEU A 812 -11.61 -17.83 -24.37
N ARG A 813 -10.58 -17.59 -25.20
CA ARG A 813 -10.50 -16.50 -26.18
C ARG A 813 -9.92 -16.94 -27.52
#